data_AF-A0A2G9HUP0-F1
#
_entry.id   AF-A0A2G9HUP0-F1
#
_cell.length_a   1.000
_cell.length_b   1.000
_cell.length_c   1.000
_cell.angle_alpha   90.00
_cell.angle_beta   90.00
_cell.angle_gamma   90.00
#
_symmetry.space_group_name_H-M   'P 1'
#
loop_
_entity.id
_entity.type
_entity.pdbx_description
1 polymer ?
#
loop_
_entity_poly.entity_id
_entity_poly.type
_entity_poly.pdbx_seq_one_letter_code
_entity_poly.pdbx_strand_id
1 'polypeptide(L)'
;MLKRIGESFVSKAKDKLLDCLVDCAQENVLHVNDYKLTLETLERKLNLLTSRASDVKEEIKNAKMSGEKKRKREVKNWLKEIKKIKGEFRQLEEEIQSQGFIGRFLGGDTAAKMNARISELVEQSQHFGELLLDKSCYGEALLTTKLVGETFEKNLERIWKLLATDKVSSIGIYGMGGVGKTTLMKHVNNRLVEAKKSVFWVTVSQECSIMMLQEKIAHVLHLDISNEHNVDIRAAKLNEAFLALAKKKNFFLILDDVWKKFSLEKVGDSLRVEGCTLILTTRSLEVCRQVGCKEEIVVETLNENESWNLFREKLGRGTELIDPKVEEIAKSMAKTCDGLPLGIITIAVSMRGVTRNYAWRNALRELKESSFRQDDDEEDNVFKVLKYSFDRLDQRHRHCFLYFSLYPEDYAVRVKKLVSNFISKELVDTKKSMEAQFDEGRAIVDRLVNVCLLESVRSDWVRMHDLLRAMALKITRGKTMVLAGCSLNQIPNEEEYWTKDLEKVSLMWNNIVEIPADMSPNCPKLSTLLLYQSPLNFISESFFSQMNGLCVLDLSYTAIKELPNSISNLEGLKALLLEYCRKLVYVPYLGKLKALKELDLSGTGITEVPQGMEKVVNLKRLLMRDADCLKLFPRDLLPNFPYLQCLYLPFHIQIPIEEVESLKELQEYQGPVKDMCDFNRFIRSQQSKRYDTNYYIVVTNCVGRPNVQSVYQNFNW
;
A
#
# COMPACT_ATOMS: atom_id res chain seq x y z
N MET A 1 -3.07 -41.75 -90.21
CA MET A 1 -1.84 -42.13 -89.47
C MET A 1 -1.59 -41.22 -88.25
N LEU A 2 -1.66 -39.89 -88.39
CA LEU A 2 -1.44 -38.94 -87.27
C LEU A 2 -2.44 -39.06 -86.09
N LYS A 3 -3.68 -39.50 -86.32
CA LYS A 3 -4.69 -39.67 -85.25
C LYS A 3 -4.40 -40.84 -84.30
N ARG A 4 -3.85 -41.95 -84.82
CA ARG A 4 -3.49 -43.14 -84.01
C ARG A 4 -2.23 -42.96 -83.17
N ILE A 5 -1.31 -42.08 -83.61
CA ILE A 5 -0.09 -41.77 -82.86
C ILE A 5 -0.40 -40.82 -81.69
N GLY A 6 -1.33 -39.87 -81.88
CA GLY A 6 -1.79 -38.97 -80.82
C GLY A 6 -2.51 -39.69 -79.68
N GLU A 7 -3.40 -40.64 -79.97
CA GLU A 7 -4.15 -41.38 -78.94
C GLU A 7 -3.26 -42.32 -78.11
N SER A 8 -2.23 -42.95 -78.71
CA SER A 8 -1.27 -43.78 -77.98
C SER A 8 -0.33 -42.98 -77.07
N PHE A 9 0.02 -41.75 -77.46
CA PHE A 9 0.90 -40.88 -76.66
C PHE A 9 0.17 -40.29 -75.47
N VAL A 10 -1.09 -39.89 -75.65
CA VAL A 10 -1.95 -39.36 -74.58
C VAL A 10 -2.27 -40.45 -73.55
N SER A 11 -2.53 -41.70 -73.96
CA SER A 11 -2.76 -42.81 -73.04
C SER A 11 -1.53 -43.11 -72.17
N LYS A 12 -0.35 -43.24 -72.77
CA LYS A 12 0.90 -43.53 -72.03
C LYS A 12 1.33 -42.39 -71.11
N ALA A 13 1.05 -41.14 -71.48
CA ALA A 13 1.30 -39.99 -70.63
C ALA A 13 0.34 -39.96 -69.43
N LYS A 14 -0.92 -40.39 -69.61
CA LYS A 14 -1.92 -40.48 -68.55
C LYS A 14 -1.59 -41.55 -67.52
N ASP A 15 -1.14 -42.72 -67.98
CA ASP A 15 -0.76 -43.84 -67.10
C ASP A 15 0.49 -43.50 -66.26
N LYS A 16 1.51 -42.87 -66.88
CA LYS A 16 2.70 -42.38 -66.13
C LYS A 16 2.37 -41.27 -65.13
N LEU A 17 1.41 -40.39 -65.44
CA LEU A 17 0.94 -39.37 -64.51
C LEU A 17 0.15 -40.00 -63.35
N LEU A 18 -0.60 -41.07 -63.61
CA LEU A 18 -1.35 -41.79 -62.59
C LEU A 18 -0.40 -42.52 -61.62
N ASP A 19 0.62 -43.20 -62.14
CA ASP A 19 1.63 -43.90 -61.32
C ASP A 19 2.42 -42.91 -60.45
N CYS A 20 2.86 -41.78 -61.01
CA CYS A 20 3.52 -40.73 -60.22
C CYS A 20 2.60 -40.10 -59.16
N LEU A 21 1.29 -39.99 -59.42
CA LEU A 21 0.33 -39.48 -58.44
C LEU A 21 0.04 -40.50 -57.33
N VAL A 22 0.06 -41.80 -57.65
CA VAL A 22 -0.13 -42.90 -56.68
C VAL A 22 1.10 -43.06 -55.78
N ASP A 23 2.31 -43.02 -56.33
CA ASP A 23 3.56 -43.08 -55.55
C ASP A 23 3.69 -41.86 -54.64
N CYS A 24 3.39 -40.67 -55.17
CA CYS A 24 3.39 -39.44 -54.37
C CYS A 24 2.29 -39.47 -53.30
N ALA A 25 1.12 -40.07 -53.56
CA ALA A 25 0.09 -40.25 -52.55
C ALA A 25 0.49 -41.27 -51.46
N GLN A 26 1.18 -42.36 -51.80
CA GLN A 26 1.63 -43.38 -50.85
C GLN A 26 2.74 -42.87 -49.92
N GLU A 27 3.76 -42.18 -50.44
CA GLU A 27 4.80 -41.54 -49.61
C GLU A 27 4.21 -40.46 -48.68
N ASN A 28 3.22 -39.69 -49.17
CA ASN A 28 2.51 -38.69 -48.38
C ASN A 28 1.66 -39.31 -47.25
N VAL A 29 1.08 -40.50 -47.44
CA VAL A 29 0.30 -41.19 -46.39
C VAL A 29 1.22 -41.74 -45.29
N LEU A 30 2.41 -42.25 -45.63
CA LEU A 30 3.40 -42.73 -44.66
C LEU A 30 3.94 -41.58 -43.78
N HIS A 31 4.31 -40.45 -44.37
CA HIS A 31 4.78 -39.27 -43.63
C HIS A 31 3.70 -38.64 -42.73
N VAL A 32 2.44 -38.66 -43.16
CA VAL A 32 1.31 -38.15 -42.36
C VAL A 32 1.03 -39.02 -41.15
N ASN A 33 1.14 -40.34 -41.28
CA ASN A 33 0.95 -41.27 -40.16
C ASN A 33 2.08 -41.15 -39.12
N ASP A 34 3.32 -40.97 -39.55
CA ASP A 34 4.48 -40.82 -38.66
C ASP A 34 4.44 -39.49 -37.87
N TYR A 35 4.01 -38.40 -38.52
CA TYR A 35 3.84 -37.10 -37.86
C TYR A 35 2.67 -37.08 -36.87
N LYS A 36 1.55 -37.76 -37.21
CA LYS A 36 0.41 -37.91 -36.30
C LYS A 36 0.78 -38.70 -35.04
N LEU A 37 1.50 -39.81 -35.21
CA LEU A 37 2.04 -40.60 -34.10
C LEU A 37 2.99 -39.77 -33.22
N THR A 38 3.79 -38.89 -33.83
CA THR A 38 4.71 -37.98 -33.13
C THR A 38 3.95 -36.96 -32.27
N LEU A 39 2.87 -36.37 -32.79
CA LEU A 39 2.00 -35.44 -32.06
C LEU A 39 1.24 -36.11 -30.92
N GLU A 40 0.66 -37.29 -31.15
CA GLU A 40 0.00 -38.07 -30.09
C GLU A 40 0.99 -38.45 -28.97
N THR A 41 2.24 -38.75 -29.33
CA THR A 41 3.31 -39.03 -28.36
C THR A 41 3.69 -37.78 -27.56
N LEU A 42 3.82 -36.63 -28.23
CA LEU A 42 4.05 -35.33 -27.60
C LEU A 42 2.95 -34.95 -26.62
N GLU A 43 1.69 -35.11 -27.02
CA GLU A 43 0.52 -34.80 -26.21
C GLU A 43 0.50 -35.67 -24.93
N ARG A 44 0.75 -36.98 -25.06
CA ARG A 44 0.85 -37.89 -23.92
C ARG A 44 1.95 -37.48 -22.94
N LYS A 45 3.15 -37.16 -23.44
CA LYS A 45 4.27 -36.72 -22.59
C LYS A 45 3.99 -35.38 -21.92
N LEU A 46 3.37 -34.43 -22.63
CA LEU A 46 3.01 -33.12 -22.10
C LEU A 46 1.92 -33.23 -21.01
N ASN A 47 0.95 -34.14 -21.19
CA ASN A 47 -0.06 -34.44 -20.19
C ASN A 47 0.56 -35.04 -18.92
N LEU A 48 1.47 -36.01 -19.06
CA LEU A 48 2.20 -36.59 -17.91
C LEU A 48 2.99 -35.51 -17.14
N LEU A 49 3.71 -34.65 -17.87
CA LEU A 49 4.48 -33.54 -17.29
C LEU A 49 3.56 -32.51 -16.59
N THR A 50 2.37 -32.26 -17.15
CA THR A 50 1.37 -31.35 -16.58
C THR A 50 0.74 -31.90 -15.30
N SER A 51 0.48 -33.22 -15.25
CA SER A 51 0.01 -33.89 -14.03
C SER A 51 1.06 -33.81 -12.94
N ARG A 52 2.32 -34.15 -13.24
CA ARG A 52 3.43 -34.03 -12.28
C ARG A 52 3.62 -32.60 -11.79
N ALA A 53 3.50 -31.62 -12.68
CA ALA A 53 3.54 -30.20 -12.34
C ALA A 53 2.39 -29.78 -11.40
N SER A 54 1.24 -30.45 -11.47
CA SER A 54 0.10 -30.21 -10.60
C SER A 54 0.34 -30.83 -9.22
N ASP A 55 0.88 -32.05 -9.16
CA ASP A 55 1.29 -32.68 -7.90
C ASP A 55 2.33 -31.84 -7.16
N VAL A 56 3.37 -31.38 -7.86
CA VAL A 56 4.40 -30.49 -7.27
C VAL A 56 3.80 -29.16 -6.81
N LYS A 57 2.79 -28.62 -7.50
CA LYS A 57 2.09 -27.40 -7.04
C LYS A 57 1.29 -27.67 -5.76
N GLU A 58 0.63 -28.80 -5.67
CA GLU A 58 -0.14 -29.18 -4.49
C GLU A 58 0.80 -29.49 -3.30
N GLU A 59 1.92 -30.17 -3.52
CA GLU A 59 2.97 -30.36 -2.52
C GLU A 59 3.55 -29.02 -2.04
N ILE A 60 3.83 -28.08 -2.95
CA ILE A 60 4.27 -26.72 -2.58
C ILE A 60 3.18 -25.99 -1.79
N LYS A 61 1.91 -26.14 -2.15
CA LYS A 61 0.78 -25.49 -1.48
C LYS A 61 0.58 -26.05 -0.07
N ASN A 62 0.62 -27.37 0.08
CA ASN A 62 0.57 -28.06 1.37
C ASN A 62 1.78 -27.70 2.24
N ALA A 63 2.98 -27.58 1.66
CA ALA A 63 4.15 -27.17 2.41
C ALA A 63 4.17 -25.67 2.73
N LYS A 64 3.55 -24.81 1.91
CA LYS A 64 3.35 -23.39 2.22
C LYS A 64 2.38 -23.16 3.37
N MET A 65 1.42 -24.06 3.60
CA MET A 65 0.56 -24.02 4.78
C MET A 65 1.37 -24.14 6.09
N SER A 66 2.60 -24.67 6.04
CA SER A 66 3.55 -24.69 7.17
C SER A 66 4.41 -23.42 7.31
N GLY A 67 4.18 -22.38 6.49
CA GLY A 67 4.75 -21.03 6.64
C GLY A 67 6.23 -20.83 6.28
N GLU A 68 7.04 -21.89 6.21
CA GLU A 68 8.51 -21.75 6.28
C GLU A 68 9.30 -22.30 5.09
N LYS A 69 8.63 -22.72 4.01
CA LYS A 69 9.31 -23.35 2.89
C LYS A 69 9.27 -22.49 1.63
N LYS A 70 10.43 -21.97 1.21
CA LYS A 70 10.57 -21.24 -0.05
C LYS A 70 10.87 -22.21 -1.18
N ARG A 71 10.05 -22.15 -2.22
CA ARG A 71 10.28 -22.90 -3.46
C ARG A 71 11.67 -22.62 -4.04
N LYS A 72 12.43 -23.68 -4.32
CA LYS A 72 13.73 -23.55 -5.00
C LYS A 72 13.58 -22.88 -6.37
N ARG A 73 14.64 -22.15 -6.78
CA ARG A 73 14.66 -21.44 -8.07
C ARG A 73 14.56 -22.41 -9.25
N GLU A 74 15.18 -23.58 -9.15
CA GLU A 74 15.10 -24.65 -10.16
C GLU A 74 13.65 -25.08 -10.40
N VAL A 75 12.92 -25.39 -9.33
CA VAL A 75 11.51 -25.78 -9.41
C VAL A 75 10.71 -24.62 -10.00
N LYS A 76 10.95 -23.36 -9.57
CA LYS A 76 10.29 -22.15 -10.10
C LYS A 76 10.44 -22.02 -11.62
N ASN A 77 11.67 -22.14 -12.10
CA ASN A 77 11.99 -22.05 -13.52
C ASN A 77 11.35 -23.20 -14.29
N TRP A 78 11.36 -24.40 -13.74
CA TRP A 78 10.73 -25.59 -14.34
C TRP A 78 9.22 -25.43 -14.59
N LEU A 79 8.41 -24.97 -13.62
CA LEU A 79 6.97 -24.73 -13.92
C LEU A 79 6.74 -23.58 -14.91
N LYS A 80 7.67 -22.61 -14.98
CA LYS A 80 7.58 -21.51 -15.96
C LYS A 80 7.79 -22.07 -17.38
N GLU A 81 8.78 -22.93 -17.56
CA GLU A 81 9.03 -23.60 -18.84
C GLU A 81 7.89 -24.53 -19.26
N ILE A 82 7.25 -25.25 -18.33
CA ILE A 82 6.06 -26.06 -18.64
C ILE A 82 4.91 -25.19 -19.13
N LYS A 83 4.66 -24.03 -18.49
CA LYS A 83 3.63 -23.10 -18.94
C LYS A 83 3.93 -22.55 -20.35
N LYS A 84 5.20 -22.32 -20.65
CA LYS A 84 5.68 -21.87 -21.96
C LYS A 84 5.46 -22.93 -23.04
N ILE A 85 5.93 -24.16 -22.82
CA ILE A 85 5.76 -25.28 -23.76
C ILE A 85 4.28 -25.60 -23.99
N LYS A 86 3.45 -25.52 -22.95
CA LYS A 86 1.99 -25.70 -23.10
C LYS A 86 1.36 -24.62 -23.99
N GLY A 87 1.86 -23.39 -23.94
CA GLY A 87 1.44 -22.31 -24.85
C GLY A 87 1.90 -22.56 -26.29
N GLU A 88 3.17 -22.96 -26.46
CA GLU A 88 3.74 -23.29 -27.77
C GLU A 88 3.02 -24.49 -28.41
N PHE A 89 2.66 -25.53 -27.64
CA PHE A 89 1.92 -26.69 -28.14
C PHE A 89 0.51 -26.31 -28.61
N ARG A 90 -0.21 -25.44 -27.88
CA ARG A 90 -1.52 -24.94 -28.32
C ARG A 90 -1.44 -24.14 -29.61
N GLN A 91 -0.40 -23.31 -29.76
CA GLN A 91 -0.15 -22.58 -31.01
C GLN A 91 0.12 -23.55 -32.16
N LEU A 92 0.91 -24.59 -31.93
CA LEU A 92 1.15 -25.64 -32.92
C LEU A 92 -0.14 -26.38 -33.32
N GLU A 93 -1.01 -26.71 -32.37
CA GLU A 93 -2.31 -27.33 -32.63
C GLU A 93 -3.23 -26.41 -33.47
N GLU A 94 -3.29 -25.13 -33.15
CA GLU A 94 -4.07 -24.11 -33.87
C GLU A 94 -3.54 -23.86 -35.29
N GLU A 95 -2.22 -23.85 -35.48
CA GLU A 95 -1.56 -23.73 -36.78
C GLU A 95 -1.85 -24.95 -37.68
N ILE A 96 -1.84 -26.16 -37.10
CA ILE A 96 -2.15 -27.41 -37.82
C ILE A 96 -3.63 -27.45 -38.26
N GLN A 97 -4.54 -26.95 -37.42
CA GLN A 97 -5.97 -26.90 -37.73
C GLN A 97 -6.32 -25.85 -38.79
N SER A 98 -5.52 -24.77 -38.90
CA SER A 98 -5.82 -23.64 -39.78
C SER A 98 -5.17 -23.70 -41.17
N GLN A 99 -3.99 -24.32 -41.34
CA GLN A 99 -3.21 -24.18 -42.58
C GLN A 99 -3.18 -25.40 -43.53
N GLY A 100 -3.78 -26.55 -43.17
CA GLY A 100 -3.75 -27.73 -44.04
C GLY A 100 -2.33 -28.20 -44.41
N PHE A 101 -2.17 -28.97 -45.49
CA PHE A 101 -0.99 -29.77 -45.87
C PHE A 101 0.39 -29.08 -45.75
N ILE A 102 0.47 -27.74 -45.88
CA ILE A 102 1.71 -26.95 -45.80
C ILE A 102 2.23 -26.81 -44.35
N GLY A 103 1.34 -26.78 -43.35
CA GLY A 103 1.71 -26.71 -41.93
C GLY A 103 2.40 -27.99 -41.41
N ARG A 104 2.11 -29.16 -42.03
CA ARG A 104 2.72 -30.46 -41.67
C ARG A 104 4.20 -30.53 -42.06
N PHE A 105 4.61 -29.87 -43.15
CA PHE A 105 5.98 -29.92 -43.66
C PHE A 105 6.94 -29.02 -42.85
N LEU A 106 6.43 -27.92 -42.27
CA LEU A 106 7.21 -27.00 -41.44
C LEU A 106 7.18 -27.35 -39.94
N GLY A 107 6.15 -28.08 -39.47
CA GLY A 107 5.98 -28.44 -38.06
C GLY A 107 6.81 -29.63 -37.56
N GLY A 108 7.46 -30.39 -38.45
CA GLY A 108 8.32 -31.55 -38.13
C GLY A 108 9.47 -31.20 -37.19
N ASP A 109 10.24 -30.18 -37.55
CA ASP A 109 11.43 -29.75 -36.81
C ASP A 109 11.04 -29.10 -35.46
N THR A 110 9.91 -28.38 -35.43
CA THR A 110 9.35 -27.77 -34.21
C THR A 110 8.84 -28.82 -33.21
N ALA A 111 8.11 -29.85 -33.68
CA ALA A 111 7.60 -30.94 -32.86
C ALA A 111 8.75 -31.77 -32.24
N ALA A 112 9.79 -32.07 -33.03
CA ALA A 112 10.99 -32.75 -32.53
C ALA A 112 11.72 -31.95 -31.45
N LYS A 113 11.89 -30.63 -31.65
CA LYS A 113 12.47 -29.71 -30.66
C LYS A 113 11.65 -29.63 -29.37
N MET A 114 10.31 -29.60 -29.46
CA MET A 114 9.44 -29.66 -28.29
C MET A 114 9.57 -31.00 -27.55
N ASN A 115 9.67 -32.12 -28.27
CA ASN A 115 9.77 -33.45 -27.68
C ASN A 115 11.10 -33.62 -26.91
N ALA A 116 12.19 -33.07 -27.43
CA ALA A 116 13.48 -33.01 -26.74
C ALA A 116 13.39 -32.20 -25.43
N ARG A 117 12.83 -30.98 -25.49
CA ARG A 117 12.62 -30.12 -24.30
C ARG A 117 11.69 -30.75 -23.26
N ILE A 118 10.61 -31.41 -23.70
CA ILE A 118 9.70 -32.12 -22.79
C ILE A 118 10.43 -33.29 -22.12
N SER A 119 11.25 -34.04 -22.85
CA SER A 119 12.01 -35.16 -22.29
C SER A 119 13.04 -34.68 -21.27
N GLU A 120 13.72 -33.57 -21.52
CA GLU A 120 14.63 -32.92 -20.58
C GLU A 120 13.91 -32.45 -19.29
N LEU A 121 12.73 -31.83 -19.42
CA LEU A 121 11.94 -31.40 -18.26
C LEU A 121 11.38 -32.58 -17.45
N VAL A 122 11.06 -33.70 -18.11
CA VAL A 122 10.66 -34.94 -17.44
C VAL A 122 11.82 -35.51 -16.63
N GLU A 123 13.02 -35.55 -17.20
CA GLU A 123 14.23 -36.01 -16.50
C GLU A 123 14.59 -35.10 -15.31
N GLN A 124 14.57 -33.77 -15.50
CA GLN A 124 14.76 -32.81 -14.41
C GLN A 124 13.76 -33.02 -13.26
N SER A 125 12.53 -33.43 -13.57
CA SER A 125 11.49 -33.67 -12.56
C SER A 125 11.74 -34.89 -11.66
N GLN A 126 12.59 -35.82 -12.11
CA GLN A 126 12.98 -37.02 -11.36
C GLN A 126 14.14 -36.75 -10.40
N HIS A 127 14.79 -35.58 -10.48
CA HIS A 127 16.02 -35.28 -9.73
C HIS A 127 15.89 -34.09 -8.77
N PHE A 128 14.69 -33.60 -8.49
CA PHE A 128 14.52 -32.40 -7.66
C PHE A 128 14.95 -32.53 -6.18
N GLY A 129 15.16 -33.75 -5.66
CA GLY A 129 15.44 -33.95 -4.23
C GLY A 129 14.40 -33.22 -3.37
N GLU A 130 14.83 -32.44 -2.37
CA GLU A 130 13.93 -31.54 -1.65
C GLU A 130 13.48 -30.35 -2.51
N LEU A 131 12.17 -30.18 -2.69
CA LEU A 131 11.55 -29.15 -3.55
C LEU A 131 11.61 -27.72 -2.98
N LEU A 132 12.01 -27.60 -1.71
CA LEU A 132 11.81 -26.42 -0.87
C LEU A 132 13.06 -26.15 -0.05
N LEU A 133 13.34 -24.87 0.22
CA LEU A 133 14.38 -24.41 1.15
C LEU A 133 13.72 -23.93 2.43
N ASP A 134 14.35 -24.24 3.57
CA ASP A 134 13.94 -23.67 4.84
C ASP A 134 14.19 -22.15 4.85
N LYS A 135 13.12 -21.40 5.11
CA LYS A 135 13.16 -19.98 5.38
C LYS A 135 13.43 -19.82 6.87
N SER A 136 14.57 -19.23 7.22
CA SER A 136 14.84 -18.82 8.60
C SER A 136 13.88 -17.71 9.04
N CYS A 137 12.94 -18.01 9.95
CA CYS A 137 11.97 -17.07 10.52
C CYS A 137 12.47 -16.39 11.80
N TYR A 138 13.60 -15.67 11.74
CA TYR A 138 14.21 -15.04 12.93
C TYR A 138 13.63 -13.68 13.33
N GLY A 139 12.49 -13.24 12.75
CA GLY A 139 11.99 -11.87 12.92
C GLY A 139 12.87 -10.82 12.24
N GLU A 140 12.48 -9.55 12.30
CA GLU A 140 13.27 -8.41 11.80
C GLU A 140 13.72 -7.53 12.98
N ALA A 141 14.97 -7.05 12.93
CA ALA A 141 15.45 -6.06 13.88
C ALA A 141 14.74 -4.71 13.63
N LEU A 142 14.20 -4.13 14.70
CA LEU A 142 13.46 -2.87 14.68
C LEU A 142 14.38 -1.70 15.01
N LEU A 143 14.10 -0.53 14.43
CA LEU A 143 14.80 0.70 14.79
C LEU A 143 14.48 1.06 16.24
N THR A 144 15.53 1.26 17.04
CA THR A 144 15.42 1.60 18.46
C THR A 144 16.09 2.94 18.74
N THR A 145 15.53 3.67 19.70
CA THR A 145 16.18 4.83 20.32
C THR A 145 16.93 4.38 21.56
N LYS A 146 18.02 5.06 21.92
CA LYS A 146 18.75 4.80 23.17
C LYS A 146 17.78 4.87 24.36
N LEU A 147 17.80 3.84 25.21
CA LEU A 147 17.08 3.86 26.48
C LEU A 147 17.77 4.83 27.44
N VAL A 148 16.97 5.63 28.13
CA VAL A 148 17.46 6.58 29.15
C VAL A 148 16.73 6.25 30.45
N GLY A 149 17.50 6.03 31.51
CA GLY A 149 16.98 5.71 32.84
C GLY A 149 17.35 4.29 33.28
N GLU A 150 17.79 4.17 34.53
CA GLU A 150 18.11 2.89 35.16
C GLU A 150 16.87 2.01 35.27
N THR A 151 15.69 2.62 35.44
CA THR A 151 14.41 1.90 35.55
C THR A 151 14.10 1.12 34.27
N PHE A 152 14.39 1.72 33.10
CA PHE A 152 14.22 1.07 31.80
C PHE A 152 15.18 -0.10 31.61
N GLU A 153 16.45 0.06 31.98
CA GLU A 153 17.44 -1.01 31.90
C GLU A 153 17.10 -2.16 32.87
N LYS A 154 16.68 -1.85 34.09
CA LYS A 154 16.21 -2.85 35.07
C LYS A 154 15.03 -3.64 34.54
N ASN A 155 14.04 -2.98 33.94
CA ASN A 155 12.89 -3.64 33.33
C ASN A 155 13.29 -4.50 32.11
N LEU A 156 14.21 -4.01 31.26
CA LEU A 156 14.74 -4.79 30.14
C LEU A 156 15.43 -6.07 30.62
N GLU A 157 16.30 -5.97 31.63
CA GLU A 157 16.99 -7.12 32.22
C GLU A 157 16.03 -8.07 32.94
N ARG A 158 14.99 -7.55 33.61
CA ARG A 158 13.93 -8.37 34.23
C ARG A 158 13.18 -9.18 33.17
N ILE A 159 12.75 -8.55 32.08
CA ILE A 159 12.09 -9.24 30.96
C ILE A 159 13.03 -10.29 30.37
N TRP A 160 14.29 -9.93 30.11
CA TRP A 160 15.26 -10.84 29.53
C TRP A 160 15.50 -12.08 30.41
N LYS A 161 15.60 -11.91 31.73
CA LYS A 161 15.72 -13.03 32.68
C LYS A 161 14.50 -13.96 32.62
N LEU A 162 13.29 -13.41 32.55
CA LEU A 162 12.06 -14.22 32.43
C LEU A 162 12.07 -15.03 31.13
N LEU A 163 12.41 -14.38 30.01
CA LEU A 163 12.47 -15.03 28.69
C LEU A 163 13.58 -16.09 28.59
N ALA A 164 14.70 -15.90 29.31
CA ALA A 164 15.81 -16.86 29.31
C ALA A 164 15.51 -18.15 30.08
N THR A 165 14.56 -18.13 31.01
CA THR A 165 14.23 -19.32 31.81
C THR A 165 13.31 -20.32 31.12
N ASP A 166 12.76 -20.00 29.93
CA ASP A 166 11.79 -20.79 29.14
C ASP A 166 10.55 -21.28 29.95
N LYS A 167 10.35 -20.79 31.18
CA LYS A 167 9.26 -21.20 32.10
C LYS A 167 7.99 -20.36 31.97
N VAL A 168 8.09 -19.19 31.34
CA VAL A 168 6.98 -18.23 31.28
C VAL A 168 6.28 -18.34 29.93
N SER A 169 4.99 -18.73 29.97
CA SER A 169 4.16 -18.81 28.76
C SER A 169 3.56 -17.46 28.36
N SER A 170 3.45 -16.51 29.30
CA SER A 170 2.90 -15.17 29.02
C SER A 170 3.38 -14.06 29.94
N ILE A 171 3.70 -12.92 29.34
CA ILE A 171 4.14 -11.69 30.02
C ILE A 171 3.25 -10.54 29.57
N GLY A 172 2.64 -9.84 30.53
CA GLY A 172 1.87 -8.62 30.33
C GLY A 172 2.66 -7.40 30.79
N ILE A 173 2.96 -6.48 29.87
CA ILE A 173 3.67 -5.24 30.13
C ILE A 173 2.66 -4.10 30.07
N TYR A 174 2.46 -3.40 31.18
CA TYR A 174 1.45 -2.35 31.27
C TYR A 174 2.00 -1.05 31.84
N GLY A 175 1.30 0.06 31.58
CA GLY A 175 1.70 1.40 32.03
C GLY A 175 1.04 2.50 31.20
N MET A 176 1.16 3.75 31.64
CA MET A 176 0.49 4.89 31.01
C MET A 176 0.87 5.06 29.52
N GLY A 177 0.00 5.71 28.72
CA GLY A 177 0.32 6.09 27.35
C GLY A 177 1.59 6.93 27.27
N GLY A 178 2.44 6.72 26.27
CA GLY A 178 3.68 7.49 26.10
C GLY A 178 4.80 7.20 27.09
N VAL A 179 4.61 6.25 28.03
CA VAL A 179 5.62 5.86 29.03
C VAL A 179 6.80 5.10 28.42
N GLY A 180 6.67 4.56 27.19
CA GLY A 180 7.77 3.90 26.45
C GLY A 180 7.71 2.36 26.40
N LYS A 181 6.55 1.74 26.63
CA LYS A 181 6.34 0.28 26.53
C LYS A 181 6.78 -0.31 25.18
N THR A 182 6.32 0.27 24.08
CA THR A 182 6.70 -0.15 22.72
C THR A 182 8.22 -0.02 22.50
N THR A 183 8.84 1.04 23.01
CA THR A 183 10.31 1.22 22.92
C THR A 183 11.04 0.12 23.68
N LEU A 184 10.60 -0.20 24.90
CA LEU A 184 11.14 -1.32 25.68
C LEU A 184 11.02 -2.64 24.91
N MET A 185 9.86 -2.92 24.32
CA MET A 185 9.67 -4.16 23.56
C MET A 185 10.44 -4.22 22.25
N LYS A 186 10.70 -3.10 21.56
CA LYS A 186 11.60 -3.09 20.40
C LYS A 186 13.02 -3.53 20.77
N HIS A 187 13.53 -3.12 21.94
CA HIS A 187 14.83 -3.59 22.45
C HIS A 187 14.82 -5.08 22.79
N VAL A 188 13.76 -5.58 23.42
CA VAL A 188 13.59 -7.02 23.69
C VAL A 188 13.53 -7.82 22.39
N ASN A 189 12.75 -7.37 21.40
CA ASN A 189 12.67 -7.99 20.08
C ASN A 189 14.05 -8.09 19.43
N ASN A 190 14.83 -7.01 19.42
CA ASN A 190 16.15 -7.02 18.81
C ASN A 190 17.10 -8.01 19.49
N ARG A 191 17.10 -8.07 20.83
CA ARG A 191 17.88 -9.09 21.56
C ARG A 191 17.43 -10.52 21.24
N LEU A 192 16.12 -10.76 21.08
CA LEU A 192 15.59 -12.07 20.68
C LEU A 192 16.01 -12.45 19.25
N VAL A 193 15.96 -11.50 18.31
CA VAL A 193 16.41 -11.66 16.92
C VAL A 193 17.91 -11.96 16.88
N GLU A 194 18.73 -11.24 17.64
CA GLU A 194 20.18 -11.48 17.79
C GLU A 194 20.47 -12.87 18.35
N ALA A 195 19.67 -13.33 19.32
CA ALA A 195 19.71 -14.68 19.87
C ALA A 195 19.12 -15.75 18.92
N LYS A 196 18.78 -15.40 17.66
CA LYS A 196 18.21 -16.28 16.64
C LYS A 196 16.94 -16.99 17.12
N LYS A 197 16.10 -16.31 17.90
CA LYS A 197 14.78 -16.80 18.30
C LYS A 197 13.75 -16.42 17.23
N SER A 198 12.66 -17.18 17.13
CA SER A 198 11.58 -16.88 16.19
C SER A 198 10.63 -15.88 16.84
N VAL A 199 10.47 -14.69 16.25
CA VAL A 199 9.67 -13.60 16.83
C VAL A 199 8.66 -13.09 15.81
N PHE A 200 7.40 -13.00 16.23
CA PHE A 200 6.28 -12.50 15.45
C PHE A 200 5.70 -11.27 16.14
N TRP A 201 5.88 -10.09 15.54
CA TRP A 201 5.42 -8.82 16.07
C TRP A 201 4.12 -8.37 15.41
N VAL A 202 3.09 -8.07 16.20
CA VAL A 202 1.80 -7.55 15.73
C VAL A 202 1.41 -6.34 16.58
N THR A 203 1.20 -5.19 15.93
CA THR A 203 0.66 -3.98 16.58
C THR A 203 -0.87 -3.94 16.46
N VAL A 204 -1.54 -3.76 17.59
CA VAL A 204 -3.00 -3.75 17.75
C VAL A 204 -3.45 -2.31 17.94
N SER A 205 -4.31 -1.80 17.04
CA SER A 205 -4.87 -0.46 17.17
C SER A 205 -6.13 -0.46 18.05
N GLN A 206 -6.55 0.70 18.55
CA GLN A 206 -7.76 0.88 19.35
C GLN A 206 -9.04 0.45 18.62
N GLU A 207 -9.07 0.65 17.30
CA GLU A 207 -10.18 0.32 16.39
C GLU A 207 -10.08 -1.14 15.85
N CYS A 208 -9.10 -1.94 16.30
CA CYS A 208 -8.82 -3.27 15.77
C CYS A 208 -9.91 -4.30 16.13
N SER A 209 -10.61 -4.81 15.11
CA SER A 209 -11.53 -5.94 15.27
C SER A 209 -10.79 -7.28 15.43
N ILE A 210 -11.46 -8.31 15.95
CA ILE A 210 -10.89 -9.66 16.06
C ILE A 210 -10.46 -10.19 14.68
N MET A 211 -11.28 -9.94 13.64
CA MET A 211 -10.97 -10.34 12.27
C MET A 211 -9.69 -9.67 11.76
N MET A 212 -9.50 -8.38 12.02
CA MET A 212 -8.26 -7.67 11.65
C MET A 212 -7.06 -8.20 12.42
N LEU A 213 -7.22 -8.51 13.71
CA LEU A 213 -6.15 -9.10 14.51
C LEU A 213 -5.75 -10.47 13.95
N GLN A 214 -6.72 -11.32 13.60
CA GLN A 214 -6.46 -12.60 12.94
C GLN A 214 -5.72 -12.43 11.62
N GLU A 215 -6.11 -11.46 10.78
CA GLU A 215 -5.43 -11.16 9.52
C GLU A 215 -4.00 -10.65 9.72
N LYS A 216 -3.78 -9.75 10.69
CA LYS A 216 -2.45 -9.26 11.04
C LYS A 216 -1.53 -10.40 11.51
N ILE A 217 -2.04 -11.29 12.37
CA ILE A 217 -1.30 -12.47 12.83
C ILE A 217 -1.02 -13.40 11.64
N ALA A 218 -2.03 -13.75 10.85
CA ALA A 218 -1.87 -14.63 9.69
C ALA A 218 -0.84 -14.09 8.69
N HIS A 219 -0.85 -12.77 8.43
CA HIS A 219 0.13 -12.13 7.56
C HIS A 219 1.57 -12.30 8.07
N VAL A 220 1.79 -12.11 9.38
CA VAL A 220 3.09 -12.27 10.03
C VAL A 220 3.54 -13.73 10.07
N LEU A 221 2.60 -14.68 10.18
CA LEU A 221 2.84 -16.12 10.06
C LEU A 221 2.97 -16.61 8.60
N HIS A 222 2.73 -15.75 7.61
CA HIS A 222 2.61 -16.10 6.18
C HIS A 222 1.53 -17.15 5.89
N LEU A 223 0.46 -17.15 6.69
CA LEU A 223 -0.73 -17.97 6.51
C LEU A 223 -1.77 -17.20 5.69
N ASP A 224 -2.35 -17.85 4.67
CA ASP A 224 -3.46 -17.27 3.92
C ASP A 224 -4.82 -17.69 4.52
N ILE A 225 -5.49 -16.73 5.15
CA ILE A 225 -6.87 -16.88 5.66
C ILE A 225 -7.85 -15.95 4.94
N SER A 226 -7.44 -15.33 3.83
CA SER A 226 -8.19 -14.26 3.16
C SER A 226 -9.55 -14.70 2.62
N ASN A 227 -9.68 -15.96 2.21
CA ASN A 227 -10.92 -16.54 1.68
C ASN A 227 -11.88 -17.06 2.76
N GLU A 228 -11.49 -17.04 4.04
CA GLU A 228 -12.34 -17.46 5.15
C GLU A 228 -12.92 -16.22 5.83
N HIS A 229 -14.20 -16.21 6.15
CA HIS A 229 -14.85 -15.08 6.83
C HIS A 229 -15.39 -15.47 8.21
N ASN A 230 -15.38 -16.75 8.56
CA ASN A 230 -15.79 -17.21 9.87
C ASN A 230 -14.64 -17.04 10.89
N VAL A 231 -14.91 -16.29 11.95
CA VAL A 231 -13.95 -15.98 13.02
C VAL A 231 -13.40 -17.25 13.68
N ASP A 232 -14.23 -18.24 13.95
CA ASP A 232 -13.82 -19.44 14.68
C ASP A 232 -12.98 -20.37 13.79
N ILE A 233 -13.31 -20.47 12.50
CA ILE A 233 -12.49 -21.22 11.53
C ILE A 233 -11.13 -20.55 11.34
N ARG A 234 -11.08 -19.21 11.27
CA ARG A 234 -9.82 -18.45 11.25
C ARG A 234 -8.98 -18.73 12.51
N ALA A 235 -9.61 -18.73 13.68
CA ALA A 235 -8.94 -19.02 14.94
C ALA A 235 -8.35 -20.44 14.97
N ALA A 236 -9.10 -21.44 14.48
CA ALA A 236 -8.61 -22.81 14.38
C ALA A 236 -7.39 -22.93 13.45
N LYS A 237 -7.42 -22.29 12.28
CA LYS A 237 -6.27 -22.25 11.34
C LYS A 237 -5.04 -21.58 11.97
N LEU A 238 -5.22 -20.52 12.75
CA LEU A 238 -4.14 -19.87 13.49
C LEU A 238 -3.56 -20.79 14.57
N ASN A 239 -4.41 -21.49 15.32
CA ASN A 239 -3.98 -22.46 16.33
C ASN A 239 -3.16 -23.61 15.71
N GLU A 240 -3.61 -24.17 14.59
CA GLU A 240 -2.86 -25.20 13.86
C GLU A 240 -1.47 -24.70 13.44
N ALA A 241 -1.39 -23.46 12.95
CA ALA A 241 -0.11 -22.83 12.60
C ALA A 241 0.81 -22.66 13.82
N PHE A 242 0.27 -22.22 14.96
CA PHE A 242 1.03 -22.11 16.21
C PHE A 242 1.54 -23.46 16.70
N LEU A 243 0.70 -24.50 16.68
CA LEU A 243 1.10 -25.87 17.06
C LEU A 243 2.18 -26.41 16.12
N ALA A 244 2.11 -26.12 14.82
CA ALA A 244 3.12 -26.53 13.86
C ALA A 244 4.48 -25.84 14.11
N LEU A 245 4.46 -24.55 14.49
CA LEU A 245 5.67 -23.80 14.83
C LEU A 245 6.32 -24.32 16.12
N ALA A 246 5.50 -24.50 17.16
CA ALA A 246 5.91 -25.02 18.46
C ALA A 246 6.63 -26.38 18.38
N LYS A 247 6.16 -27.28 17.51
CA LYS A 247 6.81 -28.59 17.31
C LYS A 247 8.25 -28.50 16.80
N LYS A 248 8.61 -27.41 16.12
CA LYS A 248 9.96 -27.22 15.58
C LYS A 248 10.86 -26.50 16.57
N LYS A 249 10.38 -25.37 17.10
CA LYS A 249 11.16 -24.48 17.96
C LYS A 249 10.25 -23.54 18.75
N ASN A 250 10.69 -23.18 19.96
CA ASN A 250 10.03 -22.13 20.73
C ASN A 250 10.01 -20.80 19.96
N PHE A 251 8.88 -20.12 20.02
CA PHE A 251 8.67 -18.83 19.35
C PHE A 251 7.96 -17.82 20.27
N PHE A 252 8.14 -16.54 19.95
CA PHE A 252 7.59 -15.41 20.68
C PHE A 252 6.53 -14.71 19.83
N LEU A 253 5.33 -14.54 20.37
CA LEU A 253 4.28 -13.72 19.78
C LEU A 253 4.15 -12.43 20.58
N ILE A 254 4.49 -11.29 19.97
CA ILE A 254 4.39 -9.96 20.60
C ILE A 254 3.14 -9.28 20.06
N LEU A 255 2.16 -9.04 20.94
CA LEU A 255 0.99 -8.21 20.69
C LEU A 255 1.22 -6.84 21.34
N ASP A 256 1.63 -5.87 20.52
CA ASP A 256 1.93 -4.51 20.97
C ASP A 256 0.66 -3.63 20.94
N ASP A 257 0.48 -2.87 22.01
CA ASP A 257 -0.54 -1.83 22.23
C ASP A 257 -1.99 -2.34 22.25
N VAL A 258 -2.28 -3.39 23.02
CA VAL A 258 -3.66 -3.89 23.14
C VAL A 258 -4.51 -2.97 24.01
N TRP A 259 -5.61 -2.48 23.44
CA TRP A 259 -6.54 -1.55 24.08
C TRP A 259 -7.74 -2.22 24.77
N LYS A 260 -8.38 -3.15 24.07
CA LYS A 260 -9.66 -3.75 24.49
C LYS A 260 -9.47 -5.21 24.85
N LYS A 261 -10.32 -5.68 25.75
CA LYS A 261 -10.42 -7.11 26.07
C LYS A 261 -10.83 -7.91 24.83
N PHE A 262 -10.21 -9.07 24.66
CA PHE A 262 -10.60 -10.04 23.65
C PHE A 262 -10.37 -11.46 24.18
N SER A 263 -11.12 -12.42 23.64
CA SER A 263 -10.89 -13.83 23.95
C SER A 263 -9.73 -14.36 23.11
N LEU A 264 -8.70 -14.88 23.78
CA LEU A 264 -7.57 -15.55 23.12
C LEU A 264 -8.01 -16.75 22.27
N GLU A 265 -9.09 -17.43 22.66
CA GLU A 265 -9.67 -18.54 21.91
C GLU A 265 -10.07 -18.11 20.49
N LYS A 266 -10.53 -16.86 20.34
CA LYS A 266 -10.87 -16.28 19.03
C LYS A 266 -9.66 -15.87 18.20
N VAL A 267 -8.43 -15.97 18.72
CA VAL A 267 -7.19 -15.68 17.98
C VAL A 267 -6.22 -16.85 17.99
N GLY A 268 -6.74 -18.07 18.16
CA GLY A 268 -5.96 -19.30 18.08
C GLY A 268 -5.32 -19.74 19.40
N ASP A 269 -5.70 -19.16 20.53
CA ASP A 269 -5.33 -19.53 21.89
C ASP A 269 -3.84 -19.86 22.10
N SER A 270 -2.98 -18.87 21.85
CA SER A 270 -1.53 -19.04 21.94
C SER A 270 -1.03 -19.46 23.32
N LEU A 271 -1.80 -19.24 24.39
CA LEU A 271 -1.41 -19.62 25.76
C LEU A 271 -1.40 -21.13 26.00
N ARG A 272 -2.23 -21.89 25.27
CA ARG A 272 -2.30 -23.35 25.39
C ARG A 272 -1.26 -24.06 24.52
N VAL A 273 -0.47 -23.32 23.75
CA VAL A 273 0.56 -23.87 22.87
C VAL A 273 1.90 -23.94 23.61
N GLU A 274 2.31 -25.16 23.98
CA GLU A 274 3.61 -25.40 24.59
C GLU A 274 4.74 -25.01 23.62
N GLY A 275 5.69 -24.18 24.05
CA GLY A 275 6.72 -23.59 23.19
C GLY A 275 6.34 -22.23 22.58
N CYS A 276 5.12 -21.71 22.83
CA CYS A 276 4.77 -20.33 22.53
C CYS A 276 4.91 -19.45 23.79
N THR A 277 5.61 -18.32 23.67
CA THR A 277 5.61 -17.26 24.69
C THR A 277 4.87 -16.04 24.15
N LEU A 278 3.73 -15.71 24.77
CA LEU A 278 2.95 -14.52 24.47
C LEU A 278 3.48 -13.32 25.25
N ILE A 279 3.82 -12.23 24.56
CA ILE A 279 4.15 -10.96 25.20
C ILE A 279 3.12 -9.93 24.76
N LEU A 280 2.50 -9.27 25.73
CA LEU A 280 1.46 -8.28 25.53
C LEU A 280 1.94 -6.94 26.04
N THR A 281 1.78 -5.86 25.28
CA THR A 281 1.87 -4.50 25.85
C THR A 281 0.48 -3.85 25.87
N THR A 282 0.14 -3.14 26.94
CA THR A 282 -1.19 -2.51 27.09
C THR A 282 -1.11 -1.29 28.02
N ARG A 283 -2.14 -0.45 28.01
CA ARG A 283 -2.32 0.62 29.00
C ARG A 283 -2.99 0.13 30.28
N SER A 284 -3.69 -1.01 30.23
CA SER A 284 -4.53 -1.50 31.32
C SER A 284 -4.03 -2.80 31.92
N LEU A 285 -3.80 -2.80 33.24
CA LEU A 285 -3.51 -4.00 34.01
C LEU A 285 -4.63 -5.05 33.89
N GLU A 286 -5.89 -4.61 33.82
CA GLU A 286 -7.02 -5.52 33.70
C GLU A 286 -6.99 -6.30 32.39
N VAL A 287 -6.52 -5.69 31.30
CA VAL A 287 -6.36 -6.38 30.02
C VAL A 287 -5.33 -7.51 30.12
N CYS A 288 -4.19 -7.30 30.81
CA CYS A 288 -3.22 -8.37 31.09
C CYS A 288 -3.87 -9.54 31.84
N ARG A 289 -4.65 -9.25 32.88
CA ARG A 289 -5.33 -10.26 33.71
C ARG A 289 -6.39 -11.03 32.93
N GLN A 290 -7.19 -10.32 32.12
CA GLN A 290 -8.26 -10.91 31.33
C GLN A 290 -7.73 -11.77 30.18
N VAL A 291 -6.61 -11.37 29.58
CA VAL A 291 -5.89 -12.20 28.59
C VAL A 291 -5.23 -13.41 29.27
N GLY A 292 -4.99 -13.39 30.59
CA GLY A 292 -4.38 -14.50 31.32
C GLY A 292 -2.86 -14.48 31.29
N CYS A 293 -2.25 -13.28 31.32
CA CYS A 293 -0.80 -13.13 31.49
C CYS A 293 -0.36 -13.68 32.87
N LYS A 294 0.66 -14.54 32.89
CA LYS A 294 1.18 -15.12 34.14
C LYS A 294 2.10 -14.17 34.90
N GLU A 295 2.91 -13.41 34.15
CA GLU A 295 3.82 -12.40 34.70
C GLU A 295 3.34 -11.01 34.30
N GLU A 296 3.31 -10.09 35.26
CA GLU A 296 2.89 -8.70 35.07
C GLU A 296 4.07 -7.76 35.36
N ILE A 297 4.39 -6.89 34.41
CA ILE A 297 5.48 -5.91 34.52
C ILE A 297 4.91 -4.52 34.27
N VAL A 298 5.03 -3.67 35.29
CA VAL A 298 4.68 -2.26 35.17
C VAL A 298 5.87 -1.48 34.60
N VAL A 299 5.59 -0.63 33.61
CA VAL A 299 6.52 0.39 33.14
C VAL A 299 6.12 1.70 33.80
N GLU A 300 6.89 2.07 34.82
CA GLU A 300 6.69 3.28 35.60
C GLU A 300 7.15 4.52 34.82
N THR A 301 6.61 5.68 35.21
CA THR A 301 7.08 6.99 34.73
C THR A 301 8.51 7.25 35.21
N LEU A 302 9.26 8.04 34.45
CA LEU A 302 10.62 8.43 34.82
C LEU A 302 10.61 9.27 36.10
N ASN A 303 11.56 9.02 36.99
CA ASN A 303 11.75 9.91 38.14
C ASN A 303 12.29 11.29 37.71
N GLU A 304 12.33 12.27 38.60
CA GLU A 304 12.73 13.65 38.27
C GLU A 304 14.14 13.72 37.65
N ASN A 305 15.09 12.91 38.14
CA ASN A 305 16.47 12.90 37.63
C ASN A 305 16.56 12.27 36.24
N GLU A 306 15.89 11.14 36.02
CA GLU A 306 15.81 10.47 34.72
C GLU A 306 15.10 11.37 33.69
N SER A 307 14.01 12.02 34.10
CA SER A 307 13.26 12.97 33.29
C SER A 307 14.12 14.15 32.86
N TRP A 308 14.88 14.71 33.80
CA TRP A 308 15.81 15.80 33.51
C TRP A 308 16.95 15.37 32.58
N ASN A 309 17.53 14.20 32.81
CA ASN A 309 18.57 13.65 31.95
C ASN A 309 18.06 13.44 30.52
N LEU A 310 16.86 12.89 30.36
CA LEU A 310 16.22 12.73 29.06
C LEU A 310 15.94 14.11 28.41
N PHE A 311 15.40 15.07 29.17
CA PHE A 311 15.16 16.43 28.68
C PHE A 311 16.44 17.08 28.15
N ARG A 312 17.52 17.04 28.94
CA ARG A 312 18.83 17.58 28.55
C ARG A 312 19.40 16.92 27.31
N GLU A 313 19.38 15.59 27.25
CA GLU A 313 19.85 14.84 26.09
C GLU A 313 19.11 15.27 24.82
N LYS A 314 17.79 15.42 24.92
CA LYS A 314 16.95 15.77 23.78
C LYS A 314 16.99 17.26 23.43
N LEU A 315 17.36 18.16 24.34
CA LEU A 315 17.60 19.56 24.03
C LEU A 315 18.83 19.76 23.13
N GLY A 316 19.80 18.83 23.15
CA GLY A 316 20.93 18.78 22.21
C GLY A 316 22.20 19.54 22.65
N ARG A 317 23.25 19.51 21.80
CA ARG A 317 24.56 20.12 22.10
C ARG A 317 24.44 21.66 22.15
N GLY A 318 24.85 22.23 23.28
CA GLY A 318 24.57 23.62 23.69
C GLY A 318 24.15 23.71 25.17
N THR A 319 23.84 22.57 25.80
CA THR A 319 23.44 22.49 27.22
C THR A 319 24.54 22.79 28.22
N GLU A 320 25.81 22.81 27.80
CA GLU A 320 26.97 23.12 28.65
C GLU A 320 27.04 24.61 29.04
N LEU A 321 26.21 25.45 28.40
CA LEU A 321 26.13 26.91 28.60
C LEU A 321 24.71 27.37 28.98
N ILE A 322 23.87 26.48 29.51
CA ILE A 322 22.54 26.89 30.00
C ILE A 322 22.75 27.78 31.23
N ASP A 323 22.32 29.04 31.12
CA ASP A 323 22.21 29.95 32.26
C ASP A 323 21.47 29.23 33.41
N PRO A 324 22.00 29.24 34.66
CA PRO A 324 21.37 28.55 35.79
C PRO A 324 19.87 28.86 35.95
N LYS A 325 19.45 30.11 35.65
CA LYS A 325 18.03 30.50 35.68
C LYS A 325 17.21 29.86 34.59
N VAL A 326 17.79 29.60 33.42
CA VAL A 326 17.14 28.85 32.34
C VAL A 326 17.07 27.37 32.68
N GLU A 327 18.09 26.83 33.36
CA GLU A 327 18.09 25.44 33.84
C GLU A 327 16.95 25.18 34.82
N GLU A 328 16.71 26.10 35.76
CA GLU A 328 15.58 26.01 36.70
C GLU A 328 14.23 25.98 36.00
N ILE A 329 14.03 26.84 34.99
CA ILE A 329 12.79 26.85 34.20
C ILE A 329 12.68 25.56 33.40
N ALA A 330 13.75 25.09 32.76
CA ALA A 330 13.76 23.85 31.99
C ALA A 330 13.44 22.62 32.86
N LYS A 331 13.97 22.55 34.09
CA LYS A 331 13.59 21.54 35.09
C LYS A 331 12.11 21.65 35.46
N SER A 332 11.59 22.85 35.66
CA SER A 332 10.15 23.05 35.90
C SER A 332 9.28 22.61 34.71
N MET A 333 9.74 22.80 33.46
CA MET A 333 9.05 22.31 32.28
C MET A 333 9.06 20.79 32.22
N ALA A 334 10.23 20.15 32.44
CA ALA A 334 10.35 18.69 32.48
C ALA A 334 9.46 18.07 33.57
N LYS A 335 9.37 18.72 34.74
CA LYS A 335 8.48 18.32 35.83
C LYS A 335 7.00 18.36 35.43
N THR A 336 6.61 19.29 34.55
CA THR A 336 5.21 19.40 34.07
C THR A 336 4.81 18.22 33.16
N CYS A 337 5.78 17.42 32.71
CA CYS A 337 5.52 16.20 31.92
C CYS A 337 5.23 14.96 32.78
N ASP A 338 5.23 15.07 34.11
CA ASP A 338 4.94 13.98 35.06
C ASP A 338 5.70 12.67 34.76
N GLY A 339 6.97 12.80 34.33
CA GLY A 339 7.83 11.65 34.06
C GLY A 339 7.53 10.89 32.75
N LEU A 340 6.65 11.41 31.88
CA LEU A 340 6.32 10.75 30.61
C LEU A 340 7.36 11.05 29.53
N PRO A 341 8.11 10.04 29.03
CA PRO A 341 9.14 10.24 28.02
C PRO A 341 8.64 10.95 26.76
N LEU A 342 7.45 10.60 26.25
CA LEU A 342 6.89 11.26 25.06
C LEU A 342 6.75 12.77 25.28
N GLY A 343 6.12 13.18 26.39
CA GLY A 343 5.94 14.59 26.72
C GLY A 343 7.27 15.31 26.95
N ILE A 344 8.20 14.69 27.68
CA ILE A 344 9.55 15.22 27.93
C ILE A 344 10.29 15.47 26.61
N ILE A 345 10.32 14.47 25.72
CA ILE A 345 10.98 14.56 24.41
C ILE A 345 10.35 15.69 23.59
N THR A 346 9.01 15.70 23.47
CA THR A 346 8.27 16.69 22.68
C THR A 346 8.52 18.12 23.17
N ILE A 347 8.49 18.37 24.49
CA ILE A 347 8.80 19.71 25.03
C ILE A 347 10.27 20.06 24.82
N ALA A 348 11.20 19.18 25.20
CA ALA A 348 12.64 19.46 25.08
C ALA A 348 13.03 19.81 23.65
N VAL A 349 12.51 19.05 22.68
CA VAL A 349 12.76 19.28 21.26
C VAL A 349 12.12 20.58 20.78
N SER A 350 10.91 20.93 21.24
CA SER A 350 10.27 22.22 20.92
C SER A 350 11.07 23.43 21.42
N MET A 351 11.86 23.26 22.49
CA MET A 351 12.66 24.32 23.10
C MET A 351 14.09 24.44 22.52
N ARG A 352 14.45 23.60 21.54
CA ARG A 352 15.75 23.68 20.85
C ARG A 352 15.97 25.06 20.23
N GLY A 353 17.16 25.61 20.41
CA GLY A 353 17.55 26.92 19.88
C GLY A 353 16.99 28.13 20.64
N VAL A 354 16.14 27.93 21.67
CA VAL A 354 15.67 29.03 22.51
C VAL A 354 16.78 29.41 23.51
N THR A 355 17.36 30.59 23.37
CA THR A 355 18.50 31.04 24.21
C THR A 355 18.14 32.09 25.25
N ARG A 356 17.04 32.84 25.04
CA ARG A 356 16.69 34.01 25.88
C ARG A 356 15.85 33.59 27.09
N ASN A 357 16.26 34.00 28.30
CA ASN A 357 15.56 33.66 29.55
C ASN A 357 14.06 34.04 29.56
N TYR A 358 13.69 35.21 29.04
CA TYR A 358 12.29 35.62 29.00
C TYR A 358 11.42 34.72 28.10
N ALA A 359 12.00 34.15 27.04
CA ALA A 359 11.31 33.23 26.15
C ALA A 359 11.03 31.89 26.85
N TRP A 360 11.96 31.41 27.66
CA TRP A 360 11.76 30.24 28.55
C TRP A 360 10.69 30.49 29.61
N ARG A 361 10.66 31.67 30.24
CA ARG A 361 9.60 32.02 31.21
C ARG A 361 8.22 32.09 30.54
N ASN A 362 8.14 32.69 29.35
CA ASN A 362 6.91 32.74 28.58
C ASN A 362 6.43 31.33 28.18
N ALA A 363 7.34 30.50 27.68
CA ALA A 363 7.10 29.10 27.33
C ALA A 363 6.51 28.29 28.50
N LEU A 364 7.10 28.41 29.69
CA LEU A 364 6.60 27.73 30.89
C LEU A 364 5.20 28.23 31.29
N ARG A 365 4.91 29.52 31.12
CA ARG A 365 3.58 30.08 31.37
C ARG A 365 2.55 29.53 30.38
N GLU A 366 2.84 29.58 29.08
CA GLU A 366 1.99 29.03 28.02
C GLU A 366 1.72 27.53 28.21
N LEU A 367 2.73 26.75 28.62
CA LEU A 367 2.58 25.34 28.97
C LEU A 367 1.66 25.11 30.18
N LYS A 368 1.67 26.01 31.16
CA LYS A 368 0.78 25.91 32.32
C LYS A 368 -0.64 26.33 31.98
N GLU A 369 -0.81 27.28 31.06
CA GLU A 369 -2.09 27.81 30.61
C GLU A 369 -2.74 26.95 29.52
N SER A 370 -1.97 26.12 28.80
CA SER A 370 -2.52 25.18 27.83
C SER A 370 -3.48 24.21 28.55
N SER A 371 -4.77 24.35 28.30
CA SER A 371 -5.80 23.49 28.87
C SER A 371 -6.87 23.23 27.82
N PHE A 372 -7.41 22.01 27.83
CA PHE A 372 -8.70 21.75 27.22
C PHE A 372 -9.77 22.29 28.20
N ARG A 373 -10.88 22.84 27.67
CA ARG A 373 -11.99 23.28 28.54
C ARG A 373 -12.51 22.06 29.31
N GLN A 374 -12.72 22.24 30.61
CA GLN A 374 -13.03 21.23 31.63
C GLN A 374 -13.95 20.09 31.12
N ASP A 375 -13.35 18.91 30.96
CA ASP A 375 -13.98 17.60 31.18
C ASP A 375 -12.89 16.77 31.92
N ASP A 376 -13.20 16.25 33.11
CA ASP A 376 -12.26 15.66 34.07
C ASP A 376 -11.68 14.29 33.63
N ASP A 377 -10.80 14.26 32.61
CA ASP A 377 -10.08 13.04 32.20
C ASP A 377 -8.58 13.12 32.54
N GLU A 378 -8.00 12.08 33.15
CA GLU A 378 -6.56 11.99 33.47
C GLU A 378 -5.64 12.08 32.22
N GLU A 379 -6.16 11.78 31.01
CA GLU A 379 -5.44 11.96 29.75
C GLU A 379 -5.20 13.45 29.39
N ASP A 380 -5.90 14.39 30.03
CA ASP A 380 -5.75 15.82 29.74
C ASP A 380 -4.42 16.41 30.19
N ASN A 381 -3.76 15.83 31.19
CA ASN A 381 -2.40 16.24 31.55
C ASN A 381 -1.39 15.88 30.45
N VAL A 382 -1.55 14.72 29.80
CA VAL A 382 -0.69 14.31 28.67
C VAL A 382 -0.97 15.17 27.45
N PHE A 383 -2.25 15.38 27.11
CA PHE A 383 -2.61 16.21 25.96
C PHE A 383 -2.23 17.67 26.15
N LYS A 384 -2.29 18.20 27.38
CA LYS A 384 -1.80 19.54 27.72
C LYS A 384 -0.33 19.74 27.32
N VAL A 385 0.50 18.76 27.66
CA VAL A 385 1.94 18.75 27.38
C VAL A 385 2.21 18.65 25.88
N LEU A 386 1.50 17.77 25.17
CA LEU A 386 1.68 17.60 23.72
C LEU A 386 1.13 18.80 22.93
N LYS A 387 0.01 19.37 23.38
CA LYS A 387 -0.66 20.51 22.73
C LYS A 387 0.24 21.74 22.70
N TYR A 388 1.05 21.95 23.74
CA TYR A 388 2.01 23.04 23.77
C TYR A 388 2.97 23.04 22.55
N SER A 389 3.48 21.87 22.14
CA SER A 389 4.34 21.77 20.95
C SER A 389 3.55 22.04 19.66
N PHE A 390 2.31 21.58 19.59
CA PHE A 390 1.40 21.86 18.48
C PHE A 390 1.06 23.35 18.35
N ASP A 391 0.79 24.05 19.45
CA ASP A 391 0.37 25.46 19.44
C ASP A 391 1.48 26.41 18.97
N ARG A 392 2.75 25.99 19.06
CA ARG A 392 3.94 26.71 18.56
C ARG A 392 4.20 26.52 17.07
N LEU A 393 3.43 25.67 16.39
CA LEU A 393 3.50 25.52 14.95
C LEU A 393 2.78 26.67 14.24
N ASP A 394 3.30 27.07 13.08
CA ASP A 394 2.60 27.99 12.20
C ASP A 394 1.28 27.38 11.71
N GLN A 395 0.32 28.22 11.32
CA GLN A 395 -1.03 27.80 10.96
C GLN A 395 -1.07 26.68 9.89
N ARG A 396 -0.23 26.76 8.85
CA ARG A 396 -0.15 25.72 7.80
C ARG A 396 0.30 24.37 8.35
N HIS A 397 1.35 24.35 9.17
CA HIS A 397 1.86 23.14 9.81
C HIS A 397 0.79 22.50 10.71
N ARG A 398 0.03 23.31 11.46
CA ARG A 398 -1.09 22.84 12.27
C ARG A 398 -2.17 22.18 11.42
N HIS A 399 -2.57 22.80 10.30
CA HIS A 399 -3.57 22.20 9.41
C HIS A 399 -3.08 20.89 8.78
N CYS A 400 -1.82 20.80 8.36
CA CYS A 400 -1.22 19.57 7.86
C CYS A 400 -1.16 18.46 8.92
N PHE A 401 -0.79 18.80 10.16
CA PHE A 401 -0.82 17.87 11.28
C PHE A 401 -2.22 17.34 11.55
N LEU A 402 -3.22 18.22 11.64
CA LEU A 402 -4.62 17.83 11.85
C LEU A 402 -5.16 17.00 10.68
N TYR A 403 -4.77 17.30 9.43
CA TYR A 403 -5.13 16.46 8.29
C TYR A 403 -4.59 15.04 8.41
N PHE A 404 -3.36 14.88 8.92
CA PHE A 404 -2.75 13.56 9.06
C PHE A 404 -3.45 12.69 10.12
N SER A 405 -4.18 13.29 11.06
CA SER A 405 -5.01 12.53 12.03
C SER A 405 -6.20 11.79 11.40
N LEU A 406 -6.53 12.07 10.13
CA LEU A 406 -7.57 11.35 9.38
C LEU A 406 -7.15 9.91 9.02
N TYR A 407 -5.86 9.60 9.06
CA TYR A 407 -5.36 8.26 8.83
C TYR A 407 -5.59 7.38 10.07
N PRO A 408 -5.69 6.05 9.89
CA PRO A 408 -5.77 5.11 11.01
C PRO A 408 -4.57 5.20 11.92
N GLU A 409 -4.78 4.78 13.16
CA GLU A 409 -3.74 4.67 14.17
C GLU A 409 -2.59 3.76 13.71
N ASP A 410 -1.36 4.16 14.07
CA ASP A 410 -0.10 3.50 13.70
C ASP A 410 0.17 3.30 12.20
N TYR A 411 -0.64 3.90 11.33
CA TYR A 411 -0.41 3.74 9.90
C TYR A 411 0.76 4.58 9.41
N ALA A 412 1.69 3.90 8.74
CA ALA A 412 2.78 4.55 8.04
C ALA A 412 2.33 4.97 6.64
N VAL A 413 2.52 6.25 6.30
CA VAL A 413 2.23 6.82 4.98
C VAL A 413 3.52 7.22 4.29
N ARG A 414 3.62 6.97 2.98
CA ARG A 414 4.71 7.50 2.15
C ARG A 414 4.65 9.02 2.11
N VAL A 415 5.76 9.70 2.37
CA VAL A 415 5.83 11.17 2.39
C VAL A 415 5.32 11.76 1.08
N LYS A 416 5.68 11.19 -0.08
CA LYS A 416 5.19 11.65 -1.38
C LYS A 416 3.65 11.64 -1.50
N LYS A 417 2.96 10.59 -1.02
CA LYS A 417 1.49 10.51 -1.07
C LYS A 417 0.86 11.51 -0.10
N LEU A 418 1.42 11.65 1.11
CA LEU A 418 0.94 12.62 2.10
C LEU A 418 1.06 14.06 1.58
N VAL A 419 2.19 14.42 0.98
CA VAL A 419 2.42 15.74 0.38
C VAL A 419 1.48 15.99 -0.80
N SER A 420 1.27 14.99 -1.66
CA SER A 420 0.28 15.09 -2.75
C SER A 420 -1.10 15.48 -2.18
N ASN A 421 -1.52 14.85 -1.09
CA ASN A 421 -2.79 15.18 -0.44
C ASN A 421 -2.80 16.59 0.17
N PHE A 422 -1.69 17.07 0.76
CA PHE A 422 -1.57 18.46 1.21
C PHE A 422 -1.75 19.45 0.06
N ILE A 423 -1.23 19.14 -1.12
CA ILE A 423 -1.38 19.95 -2.33
C ILE A 423 -2.84 19.94 -2.81
N SER A 424 -3.47 18.77 -2.93
CA SER A 424 -4.89 18.63 -3.33
C SER A 424 -5.82 19.40 -2.40
N LYS A 425 -5.43 19.52 -1.13
CA LYS A 425 -6.16 20.25 -0.08
C LYS A 425 -5.78 21.72 0.05
N GLU A 426 -4.87 22.21 -0.77
CA GLU A 426 -4.38 23.60 -0.73
C GLU A 426 -3.80 23.99 0.64
N LEU A 427 -3.19 23.02 1.34
CA LEU A 427 -2.50 23.24 2.62
C LEU A 427 -1.08 23.82 2.42
N VAL A 428 -0.60 23.82 1.18
CA VAL A 428 0.63 24.48 0.70
C VAL A 428 0.30 25.59 -0.29
N ASP A 429 1.28 26.45 -0.60
CA ASP A 429 1.04 27.59 -1.48
C ASP A 429 0.80 27.18 -2.95
N THR A 430 -0.46 27.20 -3.36
CA THR A 430 -0.90 26.80 -4.70
C THR A 430 -0.45 27.71 -5.84
N LYS A 431 0.18 28.86 -5.54
CA LYS A 431 0.75 29.79 -6.53
C LYS A 431 2.14 29.39 -7.00
N LYS A 432 2.83 28.50 -6.27
CA LYS A 432 4.17 28.04 -6.60
C LYS A 432 4.16 26.99 -7.72
N SER A 433 5.33 26.69 -8.29
CA SER A 433 5.52 25.52 -9.18
C SER A 433 5.19 24.22 -8.44
N MET A 434 4.96 23.13 -9.18
CA MET A 434 4.63 21.83 -8.59
C MET A 434 5.78 21.32 -7.71
N GLU A 435 7.02 21.42 -8.18
CA GLU A 435 8.21 21.08 -7.41
C GLU A 435 8.28 21.87 -6.10
N ALA A 436 8.14 23.20 -6.15
CA ALA A 436 8.19 24.04 -4.96
C ALA A 436 7.01 23.77 -3.99
N GLN A 437 5.86 23.30 -4.49
CA GLN A 437 4.77 22.82 -3.64
C GLN A 437 5.12 21.49 -2.97
N PHE A 438 5.76 20.55 -3.67
CA PHE A 438 6.25 19.30 -3.11
C PHE A 438 7.35 19.55 -2.06
N ASP A 439 8.28 20.46 -2.33
CA ASP A 439 9.34 20.83 -1.40
C ASP A 439 8.79 21.52 -0.15
N GLU A 440 7.83 22.44 -0.31
CA GLU A 440 7.13 23.04 0.84
C GLU A 440 6.42 21.96 1.67
N GLY A 441 5.72 21.02 1.01
CA GLY A 441 5.06 19.92 1.69
C GLY A 441 6.03 18.99 2.43
N ARG A 442 7.17 18.65 1.82
CA ARG A 442 8.23 17.86 2.47
C ARG A 442 8.83 18.61 3.64
N ALA A 443 9.14 19.90 3.49
CA ALA A 443 9.65 20.74 4.57
C ALA A 443 8.67 20.81 5.76
N ILE A 444 7.35 20.83 5.50
CA ILE A 444 6.34 20.73 6.56
C ILE A 444 6.42 19.39 7.27
N VAL A 445 6.49 18.27 6.53
CA VAL A 445 6.62 16.92 7.12
C VAL A 445 7.91 16.81 7.94
N ASP A 446 9.03 17.24 7.38
CA ASP A 446 10.34 17.25 8.05
C ASP A 446 10.29 18.07 9.32
N ARG A 447 9.64 19.25 9.31
CA ARG A 447 9.45 20.05 10.52
C ARG A 447 8.62 19.33 11.56
N LEU A 448 7.51 18.69 11.18
CA LEU A 448 6.67 17.92 12.11
C LEU A 448 7.42 16.73 12.72
N VAL A 449 8.26 16.05 11.93
CA VAL A 449 9.17 15.00 12.42
C VAL A 449 10.23 15.59 13.37
N ASN A 450 10.82 16.71 12.99
CA ASN A 450 11.86 17.39 13.77
C ASN A 450 11.36 17.89 15.13
N VAL A 451 10.07 18.24 15.28
CA VAL A 451 9.45 18.59 16.57
C VAL A 451 8.83 17.40 17.29
N CYS A 452 9.07 16.18 16.80
CA CYS A 452 8.56 14.91 17.34
C CYS A 452 7.02 14.86 17.42
N LEU A 453 6.32 15.55 16.51
CA LEU A 453 4.88 15.42 16.33
C LEU A 453 4.53 14.34 15.29
N LEU A 454 5.50 13.91 14.49
CA LEU A 454 5.46 12.73 13.62
C LEU A 454 6.71 11.89 13.84
N GLU A 455 6.62 10.61 13.50
CA GLU A 455 7.74 9.69 13.57
C GLU A 455 8.14 9.22 12.18
N SER A 456 9.45 9.23 11.91
CA SER A 456 10.01 8.55 10.73
C SER A 456 10.11 7.05 11.01
N VAL A 457 9.58 6.22 10.10
CA VAL A 457 9.65 4.75 10.20
C VAL A 457 10.76 4.21 9.30
N ARG A 458 10.85 4.74 8.08
CA ARG A 458 11.87 4.48 7.05
C ARG A 458 12.16 5.81 6.36
N SER A 459 13.21 5.89 5.54
CA SER A 459 13.69 7.15 4.94
C SER A 459 12.61 7.99 4.23
N ASP A 460 11.55 7.38 3.69
CA ASP A 460 10.45 8.09 2.99
C ASP A 460 9.05 7.74 3.53
N TRP A 461 8.96 7.27 4.78
CA TRP A 461 7.69 6.90 5.44
C TRP A 461 7.57 7.55 6.82
N VAL A 462 6.39 8.10 7.10
CA VAL A 462 6.07 8.75 8.37
C VAL A 462 4.79 8.17 8.99
N ARG A 463 4.70 8.22 10.32
CA ARG A 463 3.52 7.81 11.09
C ARG A 463 3.22 8.82 12.20
N MET A 464 1.97 8.86 12.67
CA MET A 464 1.57 9.66 13.84
C MET A 464 1.42 8.74 15.05
N HIS A 465 2.02 9.11 16.18
CA HIS A 465 1.88 8.40 17.45
C HIS A 465 0.42 8.45 17.92
N ASP A 466 -0.10 7.37 18.51
CA ASP A 466 -1.49 7.23 18.97
C ASP A 466 -2.00 8.42 19.83
N LEU A 467 -1.24 8.86 20.84
CA LEU A 467 -1.56 10.01 21.70
C LEU A 467 -1.59 11.33 20.95
N LEU A 468 -0.73 11.52 19.95
CA LEU A 468 -0.73 12.71 19.11
C LEU A 468 -1.93 12.74 18.18
N ARG A 469 -2.33 11.57 17.66
CA ARG A 469 -3.57 11.39 16.90
C ARG A 469 -4.78 11.65 17.80
N ALA A 470 -4.84 11.06 18.98
CA ALA A 470 -5.92 11.26 19.95
C ALA A 470 -6.07 12.75 20.32
N MET A 471 -4.96 13.44 20.58
CA MET A 471 -4.95 14.89 20.80
C MET A 471 -5.49 15.66 19.58
N ALA A 472 -5.06 15.32 18.35
CA ALA A 472 -5.55 15.96 17.14
C ALA A 472 -7.06 15.76 16.92
N LEU A 473 -7.58 14.57 17.25
CA LEU A 473 -9.01 14.26 17.22
C LEU A 473 -9.77 15.03 18.30
N LYS A 474 -9.20 15.16 19.51
CA LYS A 474 -9.79 16.01 20.57
C LYS A 474 -9.83 17.48 20.17
N ILE A 475 -8.79 17.99 19.50
CA ILE A 475 -8.75 19.36 18.95
C ILE A 475 -9.83 19.58 17.88
N THR A 476 -10.14 18.55 17.08
CA THR A 476 -11.12 18.65 15.99
C THR A 476 -12.48 18.01 16.31
N ARG A 477 -12.74 17.74 17.59
CA ARG A 477 -13.98 17.12 18.07
C ARG A 477 -15.20 17.90 17.59
N GLY A 478 -16.20 17.18 17.10
CA GLY A 478 -17.42 17.75 16.52
C GLY A 478 -17.28 18.28 15.08
N LYS A 479 -16.05 18.46 14.58
CA LYS A 479 -15.77 18.89 13.19
C LYS A 479 -15.22 17.76 12.31
N THR A 480 -14.64 16.75 12.92
CA THR A 480 -14.06 15.61 12.20
C THR A 480 -14.70 14.31 12.68
N MET A 481 -15.07 13.44 11.74
CA MET A 481 -15.37 12.04 12.00
C MET A 481 -14.26 11.16 11.40
N VAL A 482 -13.58 10.39 12.24
CA VAL A 482 -12.58 9.41 11.81
C VAL A 482 -12.99 8.04 12.34
N LEU A 483 -13.41 7.16 11.44
CA LEU A 483 -13.75 5.75 11.72
C LEU A 483 -12.99 4.88 10.73
N ALA A 484 -11.67 5.08 10.68
CA ALA A 484 -10.82 4.60 9.63
C ALA A 484 -10.08 3.33 10.10
N GLY A 485 -10.30 2.20 9.42
CA GLY A 485 -9.79 0.91 9.89
C GLY A 485 -10.65 0.24 10.96
N CYS A 486 -11.90 0.67 11.13
CA CYS A 486 -12.85 0.12 12.10
C CYS A 486 -13.49 -1.22 11.68
N SER A 487 -13.17 -1.76 10.50
CA SER A 487 -13.87 -2.92 9.91
C SER A 487 -15.38 -2.71 9.71
N LEU A 488 -15.83 -1.48 9.47
CA LEU A 488 -17.26 -1.21 9.26
C LEU A 488 -17.75 -1.93 8.00
N ASN A 489 -18.85 -2.69 8.11
CA ASN A 489 -19.48 -3.35 6.97
C ASN A 489 -20.53 -2.46 6.28
N GLN A 490 -20.98 -1.42 6.97
CA GLN A 490 -21.97 -0.45 6.52
C GLN A 490 -21.51 0.96 6.85
N ILE A 491 -22.02 1.95 6.13
CA ILE A 491 -21.79 3.35 6.45
C ILE A 491 -22.41 3.69 7.81
N PRO A 492 -21.79 4.53 8.66
CA PRO A 492 -22.37 4.93 9.94
C PRO A 492 -23.73 5.58 9.77
N ASN A 493 -24.65 5.31 10.69
CA ASN A 493 -26.02 5.84 10.67
C ASN A 493 -26.04 7.38 10.65
N GLU A 494 -26.95 7.96 9.86
CA GLU A 494 -27.08 9.40 9.64
C GLU A 494 -27.32 10.17 10.96
N GLU A 495 -28.26 9.71 11.80
CA GLU A 495 -28.71 10.43 13.00
C GLU A 495 -27.64 10.59 14.09
N GLU A 496 -26.72 9.64 14.19
CA GLU A 496 -25.73 9.61 15.26
C GLU A 496 -24.42 10.29 14.86
N TYR A 497 -24.01 10.15 13.59
CA TYR A 497 -22.65 10.49 13.17
C TYR A 497 -22.57 11.71 12.24
N TRP A 498 -23.60 11.97 11.42
CA TRP A 498 -23.50 12.93 10.31
C TRP A 498 -24.08 14.30 10.66
N THR A 499 -23.29 15.10 11.37
CA THR A 499 -23.73 16.44 11.82
C THR A 499 -23.48 17.53 10.77
N LYS A 500 -24.25 18.63 10.84
CA LYS A 500 -24.09 19.80 9.96
C LYS A 500 -22.74 20.53 10.13
N ASP A 501 -22.08 20.33 11.25
CA ASP A 501 -20.80 20.95 11.60
C ASP A 501 -19.58 20.14 11.15
N LEU A 502 -19.78 18.93 10.62
CA LEU A 502 -18.70 18.14 10.07
C LEU A 502 -17.99 18.85 8.90
N GLU A 503 -16.69 19.02 9.05
CA GLU A 503 -15.77 19.55 8.05
C GLU A 503 -14.99 18.44 7.34
N LYS A 504 -14.73 17.32 8.01
CA LYS A 504 -13.91 16.21 7.47
C LYS A 504 -14.43 14.85 7.92
N VAL A 505 -14.48 13.89 6.99
CA VAL A 505 -14.88 12.51 7.25
C VAL A 505 -13.84 11.56 6.64
N SER A 506 -13.38 10.62 7.46
CA SER A 506 -12.50 9.53 7.04
C SER A 506 -13.11 8.17 7.42
N LEU A 507 -13.47 7.41 6.38
CA LEU A 507 -14.02 6.06 6.44
C LEU A 507 -13.12 5.07 5.67
N MET A 508 -11.84 5.40 5.51
CA MET A 508 -10.90 4.54 4.79
C MET A 508 -10.67 3.19 5.49
N TRP A 509 -10.30 2.17 4.73
CA TRP A 509 -10.05 0.79 5.22
C TRP A 509 -11.19 0.20 6.01
N ASN A 510 -12.39 0.35 5.49
CA ASN A 510 -13.54 -0.38 5.97
C ASN A 510 -13.99 -1.42 4.95
N ASN A 511 -14.93 -2.26 5.37
CA ASN A 511 -15.55 -3.30 4.56
C ASN A 511 -16.90 -2.84 3.99
N ILE A 512 -17.09 -1.53 3.82
CA ILE A 512 -18.33 -0.95 3.29
C ILE A 512 -18.48 -1.37 1.83
N VAL A 513 -19.55 -2.09 1.52
CA VAL A 513 -19.82 -2.62 0.18
C VAL A 513 -20.70 -1.68 -0.63
N GLU A 514 -21.64 -1.00 0.02
CA GLU A 514 -22.62 -0.13 -0.62
C GLU A 514 -23.00 1.04 0.28
N ILE A 515 -23.42 2.15 -0.34
CA ILE A 515 -24.07 3.27 0.33
C ILE A 515 -25.52 3.32 -0.17
N PRO A 516 -26.50 2.98 0.68
CA PRO A 516 -27.89 2.76 0.27
C PRO A 516 -28.65 4.08 0.01
N ALA A 517 -29.86 3.98 -0.54
CA ALA A 517 -30.61 5.13 -1.03
C ALA A 517 -31.22 6.04 0.05
N ASP A 518 -31.48 5.47 1.22
CA ASP A 518 -31.91 6.16 2.43
C ASP A 518 -30.79 6.97 3.09
N MET A 519 -29.53 6.76 2.70
CA MET A 519 -28.40 7.52 3.21
C MET A 519 -28.23 8.87 2.49
N SER A 520 -28.60 9.98 3.13
CA SER A 520 -28.57 11.32 2.52
C SER A 520 -28.07 12.40 3.50
N PRO A 521 -26.84 12.27 4.03
CA PRO A 521 -26.35 13.08 5.14
C PRO A 521 -26.30 14.57 4.82
N ASN A 522 -26.90 15.37 5.70
CA ASN A 522 -26.91 16.82 5.63
C ASN A 522 -25.65 17.46 6.23
N CYS A 523 -24.55 17.43 5.46
CA CYS A 523 -23.25 17.95 5.89
C CYS A 523 -22.74 19.07 4.95
N PRO A 524 -23.33 20.28 4.99
CA PRO A 524 -23.00 21.35 4.05
C PRO A 524 -21.58 21.92 4.24
N LYS A 525 -20.99 21.77 5.43
CA LYS A 525 -19.62 22.21 5.75
C LYS A 525 -18.56 21.15 5.41
N LEU A 526 -18.96 19.96 4.97
CA LEU A 526 -18.06 18.86 4.72
C LEU A 526 -17.14 19.21 3.55
N SER A 527 -15.85 19.35 3.81
CA SER A 527 -14.82 19.70 2.82
C SER A 527 -14.00 18.50 2.36
N THR A 528 -14.03 17.40 3.11
CA THR A 528 -13.17 16.23 2.92
C THR A 528 -13.95 14.96 3.19
N LEU A 529 -14.04 14.07 2.21
CA LEU A 529 -14.57 12.72 2.38
C LEU A 529 -13.58 11.69 1.83
N LEU A 530 -13.08 10.82 2.70
CA LEU A 530 -12.14 9.76 2.36
C LEU A 530 -12.82 8.40 2.54
N LEU A 531 -13.01 7.68 1.44
CA LEU A 531 -13.56 6.32 1.37
C LEU A 531 -12.53 5.31 0.82
N TYR A 532 -11.27 5.73 0.77
CA TYR A 532 -10.11 5.00 0.27
C TYR A 532 -10.06 3.54 0.74
N GLN A 533 -9.82 2.64 -0.21
CA GLN A 533 -9.53 1.23 0.03
C GLN A 533 -10.61 0.55 0.88
N SER A 534 -11.83 0.56 0.34
CA SER A 534 -13.00 -0.18 0.81
C SER A 534 -13.60 -0.97 -0.37
N PRO A 535 -14.26 -2.13 -0.18
CA PRO A 535 -14.87 -2.90 -1.27
C PRO A 535 -16.15 -2.26 -1.85
N LEU A 536 -16.30 -0.95 -1.66
CA LEU A 536 -17.44 -0.13 -2.06
C LEU A 536 -17.67 -0.26 -3.56
N ASN A 537 -18.83 -0.78 -3.95
CA ASN A 537 -19.17 -1.04 -5.35
C ASN A 537 -20.33 -0.18 -5.87
N PHE A 538 -21.11 0.43 -4.96
CA PHE A 538 -22.30 1.21 -5.28
C PHE A 538 -22.47 2.39 -4.30
N ILE A 539 -22.84 3.56 -4.84
CA ILE A 539 -23.19 4.76 -4.08
C ILE A 539 -24.51 5.30 -4.65
N SER A 540 -25.51 5.48 -3.79
CA SER A 540 -26.78 6.10 -4.19
C SER A 540 -26.63 7.54 -4.69
N GLU A 541 -27.53 7.95 -5.58
CA GLU A 541 -27.68 9.33 -6.07
C GLU A 541 -27.89 10.35 -4.93
N SER A 542 -28.61 10.00 -3.88
CA SER A 542 -28.93 10.90 -2.76
C SER A 542 -27.72 11.31 -1.93
N PHE A 543 -26.67 10.48 -1.88
CA PHE A 543 -25.59 10.60 -0.89
C PHE A 543 -24.85 11.94 -0.90
N PHE A 544 -24.56 12.48 -2.10
CA PHE A 544 -23.82 13.75 -2.24
C PHE A 544 -24.72 14.99 -2.27
N SER A 545 -26.05 14.83 -2.22
CA SER A 545 -27.01 15.91 -2.51
C SER A 545 -26.94 17.11 -1.56
N GLN A 546 -26.50 16.90 -0.32
CA GLN A 546 -26.39 17.94 0.72
C GLN A 546 -24.94 18.21 1.18
N MET A 547 -23.95 17.85 0.35
CA MET A 547 -22.51 18.03 0.62
C MET A 547 -21.88 19.14 -0.24
N ASN A 548 -22.58 20.26 -0.42
CA ASN A 548 -22.16 21.32 -1.37
C ASN A 548 -20.79 21.95 -1.07
N GLY A 549 -20.29 21.84 0.16
CA GLY A 549 -18.95 22.31 0.56
C GLY A 549 -17.80 21.37 0.20
N LEU A 550 -18.07 20.20 -0.41
CA LEU A 550 -17.06 19.16 -0.61
C LEU A 550 -15.96 19.60 -1.55
N CYS A 551 -14.73 19.66 -1.03
CA CYS A 551 -13.55 20.09 -1.78
C CYS A 551 -12.72 18.90 -2.28
N VAL A 552 -12.68 17.77 -1.55
CA VAL A 552 -12.00 16.56 -2.04
C VAL A 552 -12.80 15.32 -1.68
N LEU A 553 -12.92 14.46 -2.68
CA LEU A 553 -13.50 13.13 -2.60
C LEU A 553 -12.43 12.13 -3.01
N ASP A 554 -12.06 11.23 -2.10
CA ASP A 554 -11.15 10.13 -2.37
C ASP A 554 -11.90 8.79 -2.29
N LEU A 555 -12.08 8.17 -3.46
CA LEU A 555 -12.70 6.86 -3.68
C LEU A 555 -11.67 5.85 -4.20
N SER A 556 -10.38 6.17 -4.12
CA SER A 556 -9.32 5.33 -4.67
C SER A 556 -9.33 3.93 -4.06
N TYR A 557 -8.96 2.93 -4.86
CA TYR A 557 -8.90 1.51 -4.49
C TYR A 557 -10.25 0.94 -4.01
N THR A 558 -11.36 1.48 -4.54
CA THR A 558 -12.70 0.92 -4.34
C THR A 558 -13.11 0.01 -5.51
N ALA A 559 -14.20 -0.74 -5.33
CA ALA A 559 -14.76 -1.63 -6.34
C ALA A 559 -15.91 -0.98 -7.14
N ILE A 560 -16.02 0.36 -7.10
CA ILE A 560 -17.13 1.11 -7.66
C ILE A 560 -17.23 0.88 -9.17
N LYS A 561 -18.45 0.63 -9.64
CA LYS A 561 -18.70 0.38 -11.07
C LYS A 561 -19.04 1.67 -11.82
N GLU A 562 -19.80 2.53 -11.16
CA GLU A 562 -20.35 3.76 -11.70
C GLU A 562 -20.40 4.81 -10.59
N LEU A 563 -20.12 6.06 -10.94
CA LEU A 563 -20.30 7.18 -10.04
C LEU A 563 -21.73 7.77 -10.18
N PRO A 564 -22.40 8.16 -9.08
CA PRO A 564 -23.73 8.76 -9.15
C PRO A 564 -23.67 10.15 -9.80
N ASN A 565 -24.74 10.52 -10.51
CA ASN A 565 -24.87 11.81 -11.18
C ASN A 565 -24.81 12.99 -10.21
N SER A 566 -25.17 12.79 -8.95
CA SER A 566 -25.04 13.81 -7.91
C SER A 566 -23.62 14.33 -7.69
N ILE A 567 -22.57 13.60 -8.12
CA ILE A 567 -21.19 14.13 -8.13
C ILE A 567 -21.09 15.41 -8.95
N SER A 568 -21.81 15.51 -10.07
CA SER A 568 -21.80 16.70 -10.92
C SER A 568 -22.33 17.95 -10.22
N ASN A 569 -23.03 17.81 -9.09
CA ASN A 569 -23.55 18.95 -8.31
C ASN A 569 -22.52 19.50 -7.30
N LEU A 570 -21.38 18.83 -7.12
CA LEU A 570 -20.32 19.23 -6.21
C LEU A 570 -19.45 20.34 -6.83
N GLU A 571 -20.02 21.49 -7.16
CA GLU A 571 -19.33 22.57 -7.90
C GLU A 571 -18.05 23.09 -7.21
N GLY A 572 -17.97 22.94 -5.88
CA GLY A 572 -16.80 23.26 -5.06
C GLY A 572 -15.69 22.21 -5.06
N LEU A 573 -15.89 21.06 -5.72
CA LEU A 573 -14.93 19.96 -5.73
C LEU A 573 -13.64 20.34 -6.46
N LYS A 574 -12.52 20.27 -5.74
CA LYS A 574 -11.18 20.59 -6.22
C LYS A 574 -10.37 19.35 -6.60
N ALA A 575 -10.60 18.22 -5.94
CA ALA A 575 -9.95 16.96 -6.29
C ALA A 575 -10.93 15.78 -6.24
N LEU A 576 -10.95 15.01 -7.33
CA LEU A 576 -11.68 13.75 -7.45
C LEU A 576 -10.65 12.63 -7.69
N LEU A 577 -10.44 11.79 -6.69
CA LEU A 577 -9.42 10.73 -6.71
C LEU A 577 -10.08 9.36 -6.85
N LEU A 578 -9.79 8.67 -7.95
CA LEU A 578 -10.38 7.37 -8.33
C LEU A 578 -9.29 6.34 -8.68
N GLU A 579 -8.07 6.55 -8.16
CA GLU A 579 -6.89 5.71 -8.42
C GLU A 579 -7.23 4.23 -8.16
N TYR A 580 -6.96 3.34 -9.12
CA TYR A 580 -7.22 1.91 -9.06
C TYR A 580 -8.68 1.48 -8.78
N CYS A 581 -9.67 2.28 -9.18
CA CYS A 581 -11.06 1.82 -9.27
C CYS A 581 -11.27 0.95 -10.53
N ARG A 582 -10.70 -0.26 -10.54
CA ARG A 582 -10.61 -1.12 -11.75
C ARG A 582 -11.94 -1.50 -12.40
N LYS A 583 -13.03 -1.47 -11.63
CA LYS A 583 -14.38 -1.78 -12.12
C LYS A 583 -15.15 -0.54 -12.61
N LEU A 584 -14.60 0.66 -12.40
CA LEU A 584 -15.25 1.91 -12.75
C LEU A 584 -15.24 2.08 -14.26
N VAL A 585 -16.41 1.98 -14.87
CA VAL A 585 -16.61 2.12 -16.32
C VAL A 585 -17.32 3.42 -16.68
N TYR A 586 -18.10 3.99 -15.76
CA TYR A 586 -18.91 5.19 -15.98
C TYR A 586 -18.58 6.31 -15.00
N VAL A 587 -18.28 7.49 -15.53
CA VAL A 587 -18.11 8.76 -14.80
C VAL A 587 -19.12 9.76 -15.37
N PRO A 588 -19.94 10.42 -14.53
CA PRO A 588 -20.98 11.35 -14.99
C PRO A 588 -20.38 12.64 -15.57
N TYR A 589 -21.24 13.51 -16.09
CA TYR A 589 -20.84 14.77 -16.69
C TYR A 589 -20.05 15.67 -15.72
N LEU A 590 -18.78 15.95 -16.01
CA LEU A 590 -17.91 16.72 -15.12
C LEU A 590 -17.90 18.23 -15.41
N GLY A 591 -18.56 18.69 -16.48
CA GLY A 591 -18.47 20.08 -16.93
C GLY A 591 -19.07 21.13 -15.97
N LYS A 592 -19.78 20.70 -14.92
CA LYS A 592 -20.23 21.56 -13.81
C LYS A 592 -19.16 21.79 -12.75
N LEU A 593 -18.14 20.94 -12.65
CA LEU A 593 -17.09 20.98 -11.62
C LEU A 593 -16.02 22.03 -11.96
N LYS A 594 -16.41 23.31 -11.99
CA LYS A 594 -15.54 24.42 -12.39
C LYS A 594 -14.35 24.63 -11.45
N ALA A 595 -14.46 24.20 -10.19
CA ALA A 595 -13.37 24.29 -9.22
C ALA A 595 -12.36 23.14 -9.31
N LEU A 596 -12.59 22.12 -10.16
CA LEU A 596 -11.77 20.91 -10.20
C LEU A 596 -10.35 21.23 -10.70
N LYS A 597 -9.36 20.85 -9.89
CA LYS A 597 -7.92 21.04 -10.13
C LYS A 597 -7.20 19.71 -10.32
N GLU A 598 -7.73 18.63 -9.78
CA GLU A 598 -7.15 17.29 -9.89
C GLU A 598 -8.22 16.25 -10.19
N LEU A 599 -7.97 15.47 -11.23
CA LEU A 599 -8.74 14.30 -11.60
C LEU A 599 -7.77 13.13 -11.78
N ASP A 600 -7.89 12.13 -10.90
CA ASP A 600 -7.12 10.90 -11.00
C ASP A 600 -8.03 9.74 -11.38
N LEU A 601 -7.86 9.25 -12.61
CA LEU A 601 -8.53 8.10 -13.22
C LEU A 601 -7.53 6.96 -13.47
N SER A 602 -6.37 6.98 -12.83
CA SER A 602 -5.33 5.97 -13.02
C SER A 602 -5.85 4.59 -12.61
N GLY A 603 -5.57 3.55 -13.39
CA GLY A 603 -5.98 2.17 -13.09
C GLY A 603 -7.50 1.94 -13.07
N THR A 604 -8.28 2.82 -13.73
CA THR A 604 -9.73 2.66 -13.87
C THR A 604 -10.10 1.86 -15.12
N GLY A 605 -11.34 1.34 -15.15
CA GLY A 605 -11.88 0.58 -16.28
C GLY A 605 -12.62 1.42 -17.32
N ILE A 606 -12.47 2.76 -17.29
CA ILE A 606 -13.19 3.66 -18.20
C ILE A 606 -12.80 3.38 -19.65
N THR A 607 -13.77 3.43 -20.54
CA THR A 607 -13.54 3.20 -21.99
C THR A 607 -13.41 4.49 -22.78
N GLU A 608 -13.91 5.60 -22.23
CA GLU A 608 -13.95 6.92 -22.85
C GLU A 608 -13.60 7.99 -21.82
N VAL A 609 -13.09 9.13 -22.29
CA VAL A 609 -12.86 10.30 -21.43
C VAL A 609 -14.22 10.84 -20.97
N PRO A 610 -14.41 11.20 -19.67
CA PRO A 610 -15.69 11.69 -19.17
C PRO A 610 -16.24 12.89 -19.96
N GLN A 611 -17.55 12.97 -20.10
CA GLN A 611 -18.19 14.08 -20.81
C GLN A 611 -18.09 15.39 -20.02
N GLY A 612 -18.00 16.52 -20.74
CA GLY A 612 -17.92 17.84 -20.13
C GLY A 612 -16.52 18.27 -19.71
N MET A 613 -15.49 17.47 -20.01
CA MET A 613 -14.10 17.79 -19.68
C MET A 613 -13.63 19.10 -20.31
N GLU A 614 -14.15 19.49 -21.48
CA GLU A 614 -13.84 20.77 -22.14
C GLU A 614 -14.23 21.99 -21.28
N LYS A 615 -15.12 21.80 -20.31
CA LYS A 615 -15.59 22.85 -19.40
C LYS A 615 -14.80 22.94 -18.10
N VAL A 616 -13.87 22.02 -17.83
CA VAL A 616 -13.09 21.94 -16.59
C VAL A 616 -11.76 22.70 -16.73
N VAL A 617 -11.86 24.00 -16.94
CA VAL A 617 -10.72 24.85 -17.36
C VAL A 617 -9.64 25.07 -16.30
N ASN A 618 -9.95 24.81 -15.01
CA ASN A 618 -9.03 25.00 -13.89
C ASN A 618 -8.19 23.74 -13.55
N LEU A 619 -8.28 22.71 -14.38
CA LEU A 619 -7.58 21.44 -14.17
C LEU A 619 -6.07 21.64 -14.22
N LYS A 620 -5.38 21.19 -13.16
CA LYS A 620 -3.91 21.22 -13.02
C LYS A 620 -3.29 19.83 -13.13
N ARG A 621 -4.01 18.79 -12.74
CA ARG A 621 -3.55 17.40 -12.79
C ARG A 621 -4.61 16.51 -13.42
N LEU A 622 -4.24 15.86 -14.52
CA LEU A 622 -5.04 14.83 -15.18
C LEU A 622 -4.21 13.54 -15.22
N LEU A 623 -4.57 12.59 -14.36
CA LEU A 623 -3.85 11.34 -14.22
C LEU A 623 -4.71 10.20 -14.77
N MET A 624 -4.23 9.51 -15.79
CA MET A 624 -4.91 8.37 -16.42
C MET A 624 -3.93 7.21 -16.64
N ARG A 625 -2.92 7.09 -15.77
CA ARG A 625 -1.91 6.02 -15.86
C ARG A 625 -2.59 4.65 -15.74
N ASP A 626 -2.22 3.68 -16.56
CA ASP A 626 -2.77 2.31 -16.51
C ASP A 626 -4.31 2.24 -16.68
N ALA A 627 -4.94 3.25 -17.29
CA ALA A 627 -6.33 3.18 -17.73
C ALA A 627 -6.43 2.37 -19.04
N ASP A 628 -6.11 1.08 -18.96
CA ASP A 628 -5.87 0.19 -20.10
C ASP A 628 -7.12 -0.02 -20.99
N CYS A 629 -8.32 0.21 -20.44
CA CYS A 629 -9.59 0.08 -21.17
C CYS A 629 -9.93 1.32 -22.01
N LEU A 630 -9.25 2.45 -21.79
CA LEU A 630 -9.52 3.69 -22.52
C LEU A 630 -9.22 3.47 -24.01
N LYS A 631 -10.20 3.71 -24.88
CA LYS A 631 -10.05 3.43 -26.32
C LYS A 631 -9.41 4.59 -27.07
N LEU A 632 -9.83 5.81 -26.74
CA LEU A 632 -9.41 7.02 -27.43
C LEU A 632 -9.41 8.21 -26.47
N PHE A 633 -8.51 9.14 -26.73
CA PHE A 633 -8.52 10.46 -26.11
C PHE A 633 -9.06 11.46 -27.14
N PRO A 634 -10.07 12.29 -26.80
CA PRO A 634 -10.64 13.24 -27.74
C PRO A 634 -9.57 14.23 -28.25
N ARG A 635 -9.57 14.46 -29.57
CA ARG A 635 -8.75 15.51 -30.19
C ARG A 635 -9.23 16.88 -29.75
N ASP A 636 -8.30 17.84 -29.73
CA ASP A 636 -8.54 19.23 -29.37
C ASP A 636 -9.08 19.42 -27.93
N LEU A 637 -8.92 18.42 -27.07
CA LEU A 637 -9.35 18.50 -25.67
C LEU A 637 -8.29 19.18 -24.80
N LEU A 638 -7.01 18.86 -24.99
CA LEU A 638 -5.91 19.40 -24.17
C LEU A 638 -5.80 20.94 -24.19
N PRO A 639 -6.04 21.63 -25.32
CA PRO A 639 -6.05 23.10 -25.34
C PRO A 639 -7.03 23.76 -24.37
N ASN A 640 -8.07 23.03 -23.89
CA ASN A 640 -9.02 23.53 -22.91
C ASN A 640 -8.47 23.54 -21.46
N PHE A 641 -7.25 23.05 -21.23
CA PHE A 641 -6.60 22.99 -19.92
C PHE A 641 -5.36 23.91 -19.86
N PRO A 642 -5.52 25.24 -19.89
CA PRO A 642 -4.40 26.18 -19.95
C PRO A 642 -3.49 26.12 -18.71
N TYR A 643 -4.00 25.62 -17.58
CA TYR A 643 -3.28 25.49 -16.32
C TYR A 643 -2.79 24.07 -16.03
N LEU A 644 -2.84 23.16 -17.00
CA LEU A 644 -2.44 21.76 -16.78
C LEU A 644 -0.93 21.66 -16.54
N GLN A 645 -0.57 21.15 -15.37
CA GLN A 645 0.81 21.00 -14.91
C GLN A 645 1.28 19.53 -14.96
N CYS A 646 0.37 18.57 -14.78
CA CYS A 646 0.69 17.14 -14.84
C CYS A 646 -0.33 16.41 -15.72
N LEU A 647 0.18 15.69 -16.71
CA LEU A 647 -0.62 14.88 -17.64
C LEU A 647 -0.02 13.47 -17.73
N TYR A 648 -0.73 12.48 -17.21
CA TYR A 648 -0.38 11.07 -17.40
C TYR A 648 -1.43 10.38 -18.27
N LEU A 649 -1.00 9.80 -19.38
CA LEU A 649 -1.83 9.06 -20.32
C LEU A 649 -1.40 7.58 -20.37
N PRO A 650 -2.32 6.67 -20.71
CA PRO A 650 -1.96 5.29 -21.03
C PRO A 650 -1.02 5.22 -22.23
N PHE A 651 -0.07 4.29 -22.22
CA PHE A 651 0.94 4.19 -23.29
C PHE A 651 0.39 3.78 -24.66
N HIS A 652 -0.84 3.25 -24.73
CA HIS A 652 -1.50 2.93 -25.99
C HIS A 652 -2.30 4.10 -26.58
N ILE A 653 -2.47 5.20 -25.85
CA ILE A 653 -3.27 6.36 -26.28
C ILE A 653 -2.40 7.36 -27.02
N GLN A 654 -2.57 7.42 -28.34
CA GLN A 654 -1.86 8.36 -29.19
C GLN A 654 -2.60 9.70 -29.25
N ILE A 655 -1.87 10.79 -29.04
CA ILE A 655 -2.35 12.16 -29.20
C ILE A 655 -1.36 12.96 -30.07
N PRO A 656 -1.83 13.96 -30.84
CA PRO A 656 -0.94 14.84 -31.59
C PRO A 656 0.01 15.55 -30.64
N ILE A 657 1.31 15.58 -30.98
CA ILE A 657 2.31 16.20 -30.11
C ILE A 657 2.07 17.70 -29.98
N GLU A 658 1.50 18.34 -31.01
CA GLU A 658 1.09 19.74 -31.02
C GLU A 658 0.14 20.08 -29.87
N GLU A 659 -0.77 19.16 -29.52
CA GLU A 659 -1.70 19.36 -28.41
C GLU A 659 -0.97 19.36 -27.06
N VAL A 660 0.04 18.50 -26.90
CA VAL A 660 0.87 18.48 -25.68
C VAL A 660 1.78 19.70 -25.61
N GLU A 661 2.36 20.11 -26.75
CA GLU A 661 3.18 21.33 -26.87
C GLU A 661 2.38 22.60 -26.52
N SER A 662 1.07 22.59 -26.78
CA SER A 662 0.18 23.71 -26.44
C SER A 662 0.06 23.97 -24.93
N LEU A 663 0.39 22.97 -24.10
CA LEU A 663 0.31 23.04 -22.63
C LEU A 663 1.52 23.80 -22.05
N LYS A 664 1.36 25.12 -21.94
CA LYS A 664 2.41 26.04 -21.49
C LYS A 664 2.87 25.78 -20.05
N GLU A 665 1.94 25.38 -19.17
CA GLU A 665 2.21 25.15 -17.75
C GLU A 665 2.65 23.71 -17.41
N LEU A 666 2.75 22.83 -18.42
CA LEU A 666 3.09 21.42 -18.23
C LEU A 666 4.49 21.27 -17.62
N GLN A 667 4.57 20.55 -16.51
CA GLN A 667 5.78 20.27 -15.74
C GLN A 667 6.07 18.76 -15.70
N GLU A 668 5.02 17.94 -15.63
CA GLU A 668 5.14 16.49 -15.70
C GLU A 668 4.31 15.91 -16.84
N TYR A 669 4.93 15.06 -17.65
CA TYR A 669 4.23 14.32 -18.72
C TYR A 669 4.64 12.85 -18.71
N GLN A 670 3.63 11.98 -18.70
CA GLN A 670 3.80 10.57 -18.98
C GLN A 670 2.86 10.18 -20.11
N GLY A 671 3.39 9.58 -21.16
CA GLY A 671 2.56 9.12 -22.26
C GLY A 671 3.39 8.70 -23.46
N PRO A 672 2.74 8.19 -24.51
CA PRO A 672 3.43 7.86 -25.73
C PRO A 672 3.70 9.12 -26.58
N VAL A 673 4.70 9.01 -27.44
CA VAL A 673 4.90 9.89 -28.60
C VAL A 673 5.07 9.02 -29.84
N LYS A 674 4.57 9.52 -30.96
CA LYS A 674 4.44 8.72 -32.19
C LYS A 674 5.80 8.25 -32.71
N ASP A 675 6.81 9.10 -32.73
CA ASP A 675 8.14 8.74 -33.25
C ASP A 675 9.25 9.61 -32.62
N MET A 676 10.49 9.34 -33.02
CA MET A 676 11.65 10.07 -32.54
C MET A 676 11.67 11.54 -32.99
N CYS A 677 11.00 11.90 -34.09
CA CYS A 677 10.90 13.28 -34.53
C CYS A 677 9.99 14.06 -33.58
N ASP A 678 8.82 13.50 -33.25
CA ASP A 678 7.89 14.07 -32.27
C ASP A 678 8.52 14.16 -30.88
N PHE A 679 9.25 13.12 -30.46
CA PHE A 679 10.01 13.17 -29.21
C PHE A 679 11.01 14.33 -29.19
N ASN A 680 11.88 14.44 -30.19
CA ASN A 680 12.90 15.49 -30.25
C ASN A 680 12.27 16.88 -30.34
N ARG A 681 11.17 17.01 -31.09
CA ARG A 681 10.41 18.25 -31.22
C ARG A 681 9.81 18.67 -29.88
N PHE A 682 9.16 17.75 -29.18
CA PHE A 682 8.63 17.97 -27.84
C PHE A 682 9.74 18.41 -26.90
N ILE A 683 10.83 17.65 -26.77
CA ILE A 683 11.93 18.01 -25.87
C ILE A 683 12.50 19.40 -26.18
N ARG A 684 12.70 19.76 -27.46
CA ARG A 684 13.13 21.12 -27.85
C ARG A 684 12.13 22.20 -27.45
N SER A 685 10.83 21.96 -27.59
CA SER A 685 9.79 22.90 -27.16
C SER A 685 9.85 23.15 -25.64
N GLN A 686 10.19 22.11 -24.86
CA GLN A 686 10.24 22.17 -23.40
C GLN A 686 11.53 22.79 -22.84
N GLN A 687 12.63 22.81 -23.61
CA GLN A 687 13.93 23.37 -23.19
C GLN A 687 13.89 24.86 -22.80
N SER A 688 12.87 25.59 -23.22
CA SER A 688 12.69 27.02 -22.90
C SER A 688 11.93 27.28 -21.60
N LYS A 689 11.45 26.24 -20.91
CA LYS A 689 10.67 26.38 -19.68
C LYS A 689 11.58 26.72 -18.49
N ARG A 690 11.03 27.54 -17.57
CA ARG A 690 11.76 28.10 -16.41
C ARG A 690 11.71 27.23 -15.14
N TYR A 691 11.23 26.01 -15.25
CA TYR A 691 10.98 25.13 -14.11
C TYR A 691 11.51 23.74 -14.42
N ASP A 692 11.88 22.97 -13.39
CA ASP A 692 12.29 21.58 -13.58
C ASP A 692 11.11 20.74 -14.04
N THR A 693 11.39 19.87 -15.02
CA THR A 693 10.38 19.07 -15.71
C THR A 693 10.72 17.60 -15.63
N ASN A 694 9.70 16.77 -15.40
CA ASN A 694 9.85 15.32 -15.27
C ASN A 694 9.01 14.60 -16.34
N TYR A 695 9.69 13.93 -17.26
CA TYR A 695 9.05 13.29 -18.41
C TYR A 695 9.32 11.78 -18.44
N TYR A 696 8.25 11.00 -18.57
CA TYR A 696 8.30 9.57 -18.87
C TYR A 696 7.63 9.31 -20.22
N ILE A 697 8.43 9.26 -21.27
CA ILE A 697 7.92 9.19 -22.65
C ILE A 697 8.24 7.83 -23.26
N VAL A 698 7.24 7.23 -23.90
CA VAL A 698 7.40 5.99 -24.69
C VAL A 698 7.30 6.32 -26.16
N VAL A 699 8.36 6.07 -26.94
CA VAL A 699 8.34 6.27 -28.39
C VAL A 699 7.80 5.03 -29.09
N THR A 700 6.72 5.16 -29.86
CA THR A 700 6.03 4.02 -30.47
C THR A 700 6.28 3.92 -31.99
N ASN A 701 7.29 3.18 -32.44
CA ASN A 701 7.50 3.00 -33.89
C ASN A 701 6.30 2.35 -34.59
N CYS A 702 5.95 2.81 -35.79
CA CYS A 702 4.84 2.35 -36.64
C CYS A 702 4.86 0.86 -37.05
N VAL A 703 5.70 0.01 -36.46
CA VAL A 703 5.84 -1.41 -36.82
C VAL A 703 5.70 -2.28 -35.56
N GLY A 704 4.45 -2.54 -35.15
CA GLY A 704 3.98 -3.79 -34.54
C GLY A 704 4.63 -4.36 -33.26
N ARG A 705 5.70 -3.78 -32.72
CA ARG A 705 6.29 -4.16 -31.42
C ARG A 705 6.85 -2.91 -30.72
N PRO A 706 6.58 -2.73 -29.41
CA PRO A 706 7.17 -1.63 -28.66
C PRO A 706 8.68 -1.86 -28.52
N ASN A 707 9.49 -1.13 -29.29
CA ASN A 707 10.85 -0.85 -28.88
C ASN A 707 10.76 0.18 -27.76
N VAL A 708 10.71 -0.30 -26.51
CA VAL A 708 10.72 0.57 -25.33
C VAL A 708 12.10 1.21 -25.21
N GLN A 709 12.32 2.35 -25.87
CA GLN A 709 13.32 3.30 -25.41
C GLN A 709 12.64 4.15 -24.33
N SER A 710 12.71 3.68 -23.08
CA SER A 710 12.36 4.51 -21.93
C SER A 710 13.48 5.55 -21.77
N VAL A 711 13.24 6.78 -22.21
CA VAL A 711 14.15 7.88 -21.93
C VAL A 711 13.69 8.53 -20.63
N TYR A 712 14.41 8.21 -19.54
CA TYR A 712 14.29 8.94 -18.29
C TYR A 712 15.17 10.18 -18.40
N GLN A 713 14.58 11.36 -18.51
CA GLN A 713 15.32 12.62 -18.45
C GLN A 713 14.77 13.44 -17.28
N ASN A 714 15.48 13.41 -16.16
CA ASN A 714 15.44 14.50 -15.20
C ASN A 714 16.31 15.60 -15.79
N PHE A 715 15.72 16.71 -16.21
CA PHE A 715 16.50 17.94 -16.37
C PHE A 715 16.71 18.50 -14.96
N ASN A 716 17.78 18.08 -14.29
CA ASN A 716 18.33 18.84 -13.17
C ASN A 716 19.24 19.90 -13.79
N TRP A 717 18.94 21.18 -13.60
CA TRP A 717 19.91 22.26 -13.81
C TRP A 717 20.44 22.74 -12.46
#